data_AF-A0A660UJ90-F1
#
_entry.id   AF-A0A660UJ90-F1
#
_cell.length_a   1.000
_cell.length_b   1.000
_cell.length_c   1.000
_cell.angle_alpha   90.00
_cell.angle_beta   90.00
_cell.angle_gamma   90.00
#
_symmetry.space_group_name_H-M   'P 1'
#
loop_
_entity.id
_entity.type
_entity.pdbx_description
1 polymer ?
#
loop_
_entity_poly.entity_id
_entity_poly.type
_entity_poly.pdbx_seq_one_letter_code
_entity_poly.pdbx_strand_id
1 'polypeptide(L)'
;MRLDPDLFRDPPVEFRPIPFWFWNSELEEDEIKRQIEMMSEAGLGGFFIHARFGLETEYMSDEWLRLVRAAVETAERLGMKAWLYDEYPFPSGIGGLRVTSKPELRTKFLDLFEWEIEGGGFELEMARPGEFADHIKTIVALALPIDTPLSIESIRGEAISLEAEGKTLKGELPHGRWRVIAIPVRRLSDPGGRVFGPDYLNPETTRLFLSILDRYAEAIGDRFGETVPGIFTDEPCLLAWHQGHTCYRVHHDGRLAVWSEALEERLREELERREFSLEELVLSVFYELGEEGRELRELYRRCVAELYVESFFKPYSEWCRRHNLKLTGHLLLEEGLYSNLIFQGDIFADLSFFDIPGVDHLGAGCEGRYGGWGNLPLMSTNVQGYKIVSSAAHLFGKEAVLSESFGVSGWRLSMADMKRVVDWQFRLGVNLLCPHAFYYSLEGFRKTDSPPSQFYHATYWRHYRLFADYVARLSLALRAGVHVAKIGLIYPLRDFSREMIPGQQGRFDKLMSDYFNFLCSELLKCHYDYDVIPDRLLRVENVRDGRLRLGDEEYEAIIVPPVRSLPEGAVEALIEMYEGGGGVMASELSGELVERLKAVKGAKGRLVLLPKEISFAELKARLPSMLETLVDPDIRISSREVGYIHRRDGDLDIYFLASDSEKPVEVEVEIPFEGRVEHWDAESGGISEVPAETGGGWTRFRWRFEPFESALFVIRRGRSPGRAESRVKHEELKLIEVLDGEWEFEMEGDNCLPLERWGLSMSVRGDWTVYEYKATFKADFIPSSLKLLLDDVENRRAFMEGTGFELHVNGVRVEGGFERFVDPGWRVVEIGPMAHRGENEVKLRFVNQGWSGEPKGLTYPPKLLGKFSLRREGDEYVIAPPPRSMRIGRSWTDEGMPFYSGACLYRRRVRLPKSEGRVFIEAEGVADMAEFLIDERVISVRPWPPFVAEVELDGRDELTVGIRVINSPANFIDSDPKPSGILGTVKVWG
;
A
#
# COMPACT_ATOMS: atom_id res chain seq x y z
N MET A 1 23.30 12.69 7.84
CA MET A 1 24.35 11.80 7.30
C MET A 1 24.66 12.28 5.90
N ARG A 2 25.92 12.24 5.45
CA ARG A 2 26.30 12.65 4.09
C ARG A 2 26.35 11.41 3.18
N LEU A 3 25.83 11.50 1.97
CA LEU A 3 25.91 10.46 0.96
C LEU A 3 27.36 10.32 0.49
N ASP A 4 27.89 9.10 0.52
CA ASP A 4 29.20 8.78 -0.01
C ASP A 4 29.21 7.40 -0.72
N PRO A 5 30.23 7.14 -1.57
CA PRO A 5 30.31 5.90 -2.35
C PRO A 5 30.36 4.61 -1.55
N ASP A 6 30.93 4.61 -0.33
CA ASP A 6 31.09 3.38 0.44
C ASP A 6 29.76 3.02 1.12
N LEU A 7 29.07 4.01 1.70
CA LEU A 7 27.69 3.82 2.22
C LEU A 7 26.72 3.37 1.12
N PHE A 8 26.86 3.89 -0.11
CA PHE A 8 25.99 3.48 -1.21
C PHE A 8 26.24 2.05 -1.69
N ARG A 9 27.48 1.55 -1.63
CA ARG A 9 27.75 0.16 -1.99
C ARG A 9 27.15 -0.82 -0.99
N ASP A 10 27.23 -0.50 0.30
CA ASP A 10 26.69 -1.30 1.40
C ASP A 10 25.88 -0.43 2.40
N PRO A 11 24.59 -0.21 2.11
CA PRO A 11 23.74 0.63 2.96
C PRO A 11 23.55 0.06 4.37
N PRO A 12 23.57 0.93 5.41
CA PRO A 12 23.22 0.53 6.77
C PRO A 12 21.82 -0.07 6.92
N VAL A 13 21.62 -0.78 8.03
CA VAL A 13 20.41 -1.58 8.29
C VAL A 13 19.12 -0.73 8.30
N GLU A 14 19.20 0.52 8.73
CA GLU A 14 18.07 1.45 8.83
C GLU A 14 17.53 1.95 7.47
N PHE A 15 18.21 1.65 6.36
CA PHE A 15 17.76 1.98 5.00
C PHE A 15 17.17 0.76 4.29
N ARG A 16 17.30 -0.43 4.85
CA ARG A 16 16.82 -1.68 4.24
C ARG A 16 15.31 -1.84 4.45
N PRO A 17 14.61 -2.59 3.57
CA PRO A 17 13.18 -2.87 3.74
C PRO A 17 12.86 -3.56 5.07
N ILE A 18 11.66 -3.30 5.58
CA ILE A 18 11.16 -3.81 6.87
C ILE A 18 9.78 -4.42 6.63
N PRO A 19 9.66 -5.72 6.27
CA PRO A 19 8.38 -6.34 5.99
C PRO A 19 7.48 -6.45 7.21
N PHE A 20 6.17 -6.44 6.97
CA PHE A 20 5.23 -7.06 7.90
C PHE A 20 5.49 -8.54 7.99
N TRP A 21 5.64 -9.04 9.21
CA TRP A 21 5.76 -10.46 9.47
C TRP A 21 4.51 -10.95 10.18
N PHE A 22 3.64 -11.59 9.41
CA PHE A 22 2.34 -12.09 9.87
C PHE A 22 2.52 -13.33 10.74
N TRP A 23 2.38 -13.13 12.05
CA TRP A 23 2.22 -14.19 13.02
C TRP A 23 0.77 -14.65 12.99
N ASN A 24 0.55 -15.75 12.28
CA ASN A 24 -0.78 -16.21 11.89
C ASN A 24 -0.98 -17.70 12.14
N SER A 25 -0.23 -18.36 13.03
CA SER A 25 -0.36 -19.80 13.31
C SER A 25 -0.14 -20.10 14.80
N GLU A 26 0.00 -21.36 15.18
CA GLU A 26 0.67 -21.73 16.43
C GLU A 26 2.17 -21.45 16.27
N LEU A 27 2.70 -20.61 17.15
CA LEU A 27 4.04 -20.08 17.02
C LEU A 27 5.06 -20.95 17.75
N GLU A 28 6.15 -21.29 17.08
CA GLU A 28 7.27 -22.06 17.61
C GLU A 28 8.54 -21.19 17.62
N GLU A 29 9.25 -21.15 18.75
CA GLU A 29 10.44 -20.31 18.91
C GLU A 29 11.56 -20.63 17.90
N ASP A 30 11.78 -21.92 17.59
CA ASP A 30 12.81 -22.33 16.64
C ASP A 30 12.47 -21.91 15.20
N GLU A 31 11.18 -21.94 14.84
CA GLU A 31 10.73 -21.47 13.52
C GLU A 31 10.84 -19.94 13.43
N ILE A 32 10.49 -19.21 14.49
CA ILE A 32 10.72 -17.76 14.60
C ILE A 32 12.19 -17.43 14.34
N LYS A 33 13.13 -18.12 15.00
CA LYS A 33 14.57 -17.91 14.81
C LYS A 33 15.01 -18.20 13.39
N ARG A 34 14.58 -19.32 12.82
CA ARG A 34 14.88 -19.72 11.44
C ARG A 34 14.40 -18.68 10.44
N GLN A 35 13.19 -18.17 10.61
CA GLN A 35 12.61 -17.16 9.72
C GLN A 35 13.38 -15.83 9.80
N ILE A 36 13.79 -15.41 11.01
CA ILE A 36 14.62 -14.19 11.16
C ILE A 36 16.00 -14.36 10.49
N GLU A 37 16.63 -15.54 10.63
CA GLU A 37 17.90 -15.84 9.94
C GLU A 37 17.75 -15.74 8.42
N MET A 38 16.65 -16.28 7.85
CA MET A 38 16.36 -16.14 6.43
C MET A 38 16.18 -14.68 6.01
N MET A 39 15.45 -13.87 6.79
CA MET A 39 15.30 -12.44 6.51
C MET A 39 16.64 -11.70 6.55
N SER A 40 17.52 -12.05 7.50
CA SER A 40 18.88 -11.49 7.58
C SER A 40 19.71 -11.80 6.33
N GLU A 41 19.70 -13.07 5.89
CA GLU A 41 20.43 -13.53 4.70
C GLU A 41 19.93 -12.83 3.41
N ALA A 42 18.62 -12.63 3.32
CA ALA A 42 17.97 -11.93 2.21
C ALA A 42 18.17 -10.39 2.25
N GLY A 43 18.91 -9.86 3.22
CA GLY A 43 19.30 -8.44 3.27
C GLY A 43 18.20 -7.50 3.79
N LEU A 44 17.26 -8.00 4.59
CA LEU A 44 16.24 -7.18 5.24
C LEU A 44 16.83 -6.41 6.43
N GLY A 45 16.29 -5.23 6.71
CA GLY A 45 16.73 -4.40 7.84
C GLY A 45 16.09 -4.80 9.18
N GLY A 46 14.94 -5.45 9.09
CA GLY A 46 14.14 -5.79 10.24
C GLY A 46 12.82 -6.42 9.82
N PHE A 47 11.84 -6.39 10.71
CA PHE A 47 10.48 -6.83 10.46
C PHE A 47 9.53 -6.18 11.48
N PHE A 48 8.26 -6.01 11.13
CA PHE A 48 7.18 -5.71 12.08
C PHE A 48 6.52 -7.01 12.54
N ILE A 49 6.53 -7.29 13.84
CA ILE A 49 5.85 -8.46 14.40
C ILE A 49 4.35 -8.17 14.41
N HIS A 50 3.61 -8.74 13.45
CA HIS A 50 2.21 -8.42 13.23
C HIS A 50 1.32 -9.64 13.53
N ALA A 51 0.51 -9.54 14.59
CA ALA A 51 -0.51 -10.54 14.89
C ALA A 51 -1.60 -10.54 13.80
N ARG A 52 -1.88 -11.68 13.16
CA ARG A 52 -2.77 -11.72 11.97
C ARG A 52 -3.80 -12.84 12.04
N PHE A 53 -4.84 -12.78 11.20
CA PHE A 53 -5.90 -13.79 11.14
C PHE A 53 -5.32 -15.20 11.02
N GLY A 54 -5.84 -16.13 11.83
CA GLY A 54 -5.33 -17.50 11.92
C GLY A 54 -4.34 -17.73 13.05
N LEU A 55 -3.92 -16.70 13.78
CA LEU A 55 -3.11 -16.82 14.99
C LEU A 55 -3.78 -17.74 16.02
N GLU A 56 -3.05 -18.75 16.48
CA GLU A 56 -3.52 -19.72 17.49
C GLU A 56 -2.89 -19.47 18.87
N THR A 57 -1.66 -18.92 18.90
CA THR A 57 -1.04 -18.41 20.13
C THR A 57 -1.77 -17.15 20.61
N GLU A 58 -2.37 -17.18 21.80
CA GLU A 58 -3.20 -16.09 22.30
C GLU A 58 -2.47 -14.74 22.33
N TYR A 59 -3.03 -13.74 21.63
CA TYR A 59 -2.47 -12.39 21.54
C TYR A 59 -2.31 -11.74 22.92
N MET A 60 -1.12 -11.17 23.16
CA MET A 60 -0.73 -10.58 24.44
C MET A 60 -0.75 -11.57 25.62
N SER A 61 -0.72 -12.88 25.43
CA SER A 61 -0.46 -13.84 26.51
C SER A 61 1.01 -13.78 26.97
N ASP A 62 1.33 -14.42 28.09
CA ASP A 62 2.73 -14.54 28.54
C ASP A 62 3.58 -15.32 27.52
N GLU A 63 2.98 -16.31 26.85
CA GLU A 63 3.63 -17.07 25.77
C GLU A 63 3.92 -16.20 24.55
N TRP A 64 2.94 -15.38 24.12
CA TRP A 64 3.15 -14.38 23.07
C TRP A 64 4.33 -13.46 23.39
N LEU A 65 4.34 -12.87 24.59
CA LEU A 65 5.38 -11.92 25.00
C LEU A 65 6.76 -12.59 25.11
N ARG A 66 6.82 -13.86 25.53
CA ARG A 66 8.04 -14.67 25.55
C ARG A 66 8.59 -14.89 24.13
N LEU A 67 7.73 -15.20 23.17
CA LEU A 67 8.11 -15.39 21.76
C LEU A 67 8.56 -14.07 21.10
N VAL A 68 7.87 -12.96 21.41
CA VAL A 68 8.29 -11.62 20.96
C VAL A 68 9.69 -11.30 21.50
N ARG A 69 9.96 -11.56 22.78
CA ARG A 69 11.30 -11.40 23.35
C ARG A 69 12.35 -12.25 22.62
N ALA A 70 12.04 -13.51 22.33
CA ALA A 70 12.94 -14.39 21.58
C ALA A 70 13.23 -13.86 20.16
N ALA A 71 12.23 -13.29 19.49
CA ALA A 71 12.40 -12.64 18.19
C ALA A 71 13.32 -11.42 18.29
N VAL A 72 13.12 -10.57 19.30
CA VAL A 72 13.96 -9.38 19.57
C VAL A 72 15.41 -9.77 19.86
N GLU A 73 15.65 -10.75 20.74
CA GLU A 73 17.00 -11.23 21.06
C GLU A 73 17.71 -11.83 19.83
N THR A 74 16.94 -12.48 18.95
CA THR A 74 17.47 -13.04 17.70
C THR A 74 17.83 -11.93 16.71
N ALA A 75 16.98 -10.91 16.56
CA ALA A 75 17.27 -9.75 15.74
C ALA A 75 18.51 -9.00 16.24
N GLU A 76 18.65 -8.81 17.56
CA GLU A 76 19.82 -8.19 18.19
C GLU A 76 21.11 -8.93 17.83
N ARG A 77 21.12 -10.26 17.96
CA ARG A 77 22.27 -11.12 17.60
C ARG A 77 22.68 -10.97 16.13
N LEU A 78 21.72 -10.74 15.24
CA LEU A 78 21.93 -10.62 13.80
C LEU A 78 22.11 -9.16 13.33
N GLY A 79 22.05 -8.19 14.25
CA GLY A 79 22.14 -6.76 13.91
C GLY A 79 20.92 -6.20 13.17
N MET A 80 19.79 -6.91 13.20
CA MET A 80 18.50 -6.48 12.63
C MET A 80 17.68 -5.67 13.63
N LYS A 81 16.61 -5.04 13.16
CA LYS A 81 15.60 -4.36 14.00
C LYS A 81 14.32 -5.18 14.11
N ALA A 82 13.77 -5.29 15.32
CA ALA A 82 12.49 -5.93 15.57
C ALA A 82 11.46 -4.86 15.93
N TRP A 83 10.61 -4.48 14.98
CA TRP A 83 9.57 -3.48 15.19
C TRP A 83 8.31 -4.13 15.74
N LEU A 84 7.59 -3.38 16.58
CA LEU A 84 6.30 -3.81 17.09
C LEU A 84 5.18 -3.40 16.14
N TYR A 85 4.15 -4.24 16.05
CA TYR A 85 2.83 -3.85 15.56
C TYR A 85 1.90 -3.73 16.76
N ASP A 86 1.09 -2.69 16.81
CA ASP A 86 0.33 -2.34 18.02
C ASP A 86 -1.00 -3.10 18.19
N GLU A 87 -1.40 -3.88 17.19
CA GLU A 87 -2.76 -4.43 17.14
C GLU A 87 -2.86 -5.92 16.75
N TYR A 88 -4.00 -6.52 17.13
CA TYR A 88 -4.51 -7.76 16.55
C TYR A 88 -5.96 -7.61 16.04
N PRO A 89 -6.22 -7.83 14.74
CA PRO A 89 -5.27 -7.79 13.63
C PRO A 89 -5.00 -6.34 13.18
N PHE A 90 -6.04 -5.51 13.11
CA PHE A 90 -6.09 -4.08 12.71
C PHE A 90 -7.57 -3.66 12.74
N PRO A 91 -7.95 -2.36 12.74
CA PRO A 91 -7.10 -1.17 12.85
C PRO A 91 -6.65 -0.92 14.29
N SER A 92 -5.59 -0.13 14.46
CA SER A 92 -5.06 0.23 15.78
C SER A 92 -6.09 0.89 16.68
N GLY A 93 -6.13 0.50 17.95
CA GLY A 93 -7.03 1.09 18.95
C GLY A 93 -8.17 0.17 19.38
N ILE A 94 -8.32 -1.01 18.76
CA ILE A 94 -9.31 -2.02 19.18
C ILE A 94 -8.78 -2.92 20.31
N GLY A 95 -7.46 -3.06 20.46
CA GLY A 95 -6.77 -3.79 21.51
C GLY A 95 -7.09 -5.29 21.53
N GLY A 96 -7.06 -5.97 20.38
CA GLY A 96 -7.50 -7.36 20.24
C GLY A 96 -8.98 -7.52 20.57
N LEU A 97 -9.80 -6.55 20.12
CA LEU A 97 -11.23 -6.39 20.45
C LEU A 97 -11.54 -6.11 21.93
N ARG A 98 -10.54 -5.97 22.82
CA ARG A 98 -10.78 -5.69 24.24
C ARG A 98 -11.36 -4.29 24.46
N VAL A 99 -10.97 -3.31 23.65
CA VAL A 99 -11.52 -1.94 23.72
C VAL A 99 -12.98 -1.94 23.25
N THR A 100 -13.22 -2.46 22.04
CA THR A 100 -14.56 -2.47 21.44
C THR A 100 -15.51 -3.49 22.07
N SER A 101 -15.02 -4.39 22.94
CA SER A 101 -15.88 -5.22 23.80
C SER A 101 -16.77 -4.36 24.72
N LYS A 102 -16.31 -3.16 25.08
CA LYS A 102 -17.06 -2.15 25.83
C LYS A 102 -17.92 -1.31 24.86
N PRO A 103 -19.25 -1.44 24.88
CA PRO A 103 -20.09 -0.75 23.92
C PRO A 103 -19.93 0.78 23.93
N GLU A 104 -19.71 1.40 25.09
CA GLU A 104 -19.50 2.85 25.22
C GLU A 104 -18.24 3.39 24.50
N LEU A 105 -17.29 2.51 24.15
CA LEU A 105 -16.04 2.85 23.45
C LEU A 105 -16.09 2.50 21.95
N ARG A 106 -17.24 2.10 21.41
CA ARG A 106 -17.42 1.85 19.97
C ARG A 106 -17.75 3.14 19.24
N THR A 107 -17.37 3.22 17.98
CA THR A 107 -17.65 4.36 17.08
C THR A 107 -19.10 4.78 17.17
N LYS A 108 -19.32 6.08 17.36
CA LYS A 108 -20.63 6.73 17.32
C LYS A 108 -20.67 7.69 16.14
N PHE A 109 -21.87 7.90 15.61
CA PHE A 109 -22.09 8.74 14.44
C PHE A 109 -23.49 9.35 14.44
N LEU A 110 -23.62 10.49 13.79
CA LEU A 110 -24.88 11.09 13.39
C LEU A 110 -25.39 10.39 12.12
N ASP A 111 -26.66 9.99 12.15
CA ASP A 111 -27.40 9.43 11.01
C ASP A 111 -28.54 10.39 10.65
N LEU A 112 -28.80 10.60 9.36
CA LEU A 112 -29.87 11.48 8.88
C LEU A 112 -31.06 10.68 8.36
N PHE A 113 -32.22 10.90 8.98
CA PHE A 113 -33.51 10.46 8.46
C PHE A 113 -34.35 11.65 8.01
N GLU A 114 -34.95 11.52 6.83
CA GLU A 114 -35.80 12.54 6.24
C GLU A 114 -37.02 11.86 5.62
N TRP A 115 -38.20 12.40 5.90
CA TRP A 115 -39.47 11.94 5.34
C TRP A 115 -40.29 13.11 4.81
N GLU A 116 -41.02 12.87 3.73
CA GLU A 116 -42.11 13.73 3.30
C GLU A 116 -43.44 13.09 3.72
N ILE A 117 -44.25 13.80 4.51
CA ILE A 117 -45.54 13.31 5.02
C ILE A 117 -46.66 14.34 4.81
N GLU A 118 -47.89 13.83 4.74
CA GLU A 118 -49.09 14.66 4.86
C GLU A 118 -49.40 14.94 6.33
N GLY A 119 -49.96 16.11 6.61
CA GLY A 119 -50.40 16.53 7.94
C GLY A 119 -51.45 15.60 8.55
N GLY A 120 -51.46 15.52 9.87
CA GLY A 120 -52.21 14.54 10.65
C GLY A 120 -51.32 13.77 11.63
N GLY A 121 -51.88 12.76 12.28
CA GLY A 121 -51.14 11.88 13.19
C GLY A 121 -50.18 10.97 12.44
N PHE A 122 -48.93 10.88 12.90
CA PHE A 122 -47.89 10.06 12.28
C PHE A 122 -47.08 9.26 13.31
N GLU A 123 -46.50 8.16 12.84
CA GLU A 123 -45.50 7.35 13.56
C GLU A 123 -44.41 6.97 12.55
N LEU A 124 -43.19 7.45 12.76
CA LEU A 124 -42.04 7.23 11.88
C LEU A 124 -40.92 6.52 12.65
N GLU A 125 -40.30 5.51 12.03
CA GLU A 125 -39.24 4.72 12.66
C GLU A 125 -37.86 5.06 12.04
N MET A 126 -36.91 5.45 12.89
CA MET A 126 -35.49 5.66 12.55
C MET A 126 -34.78 4.30 12.43
N ALA A 127 -35.12 3.52 11.41
CA ALA A 127 -34.53 2.20 11.17
C ALA A 127 -34.21 1.99 9.69
N ARG A 128 -33.11 1.27 9.41
CA ARG A 128 -32.74 0.82 8.06
C ARG A 128 -32.60 -0.71 8.01
N PRO A 129 -33.05 -1.38 6.94
CA PRO A 129 -32.86 -2.83 6.81
C PRO A 129 -31.39 -3.23 6.80
N GLY A 130 -31.03 -4.28 7.53
CA GLY A 130 -29.67 -4.84 7.53
C GLY A 130 -28.65 -4.04 8.35
N GLU A 131 -29.12 -3.14 9.20
CA GLU A 131 -28.26 -2.27 9.99
C GLU A 131 -27.83 -2.86 11.32
N PHE A 132 -26.53 -2.73 11.60
CA PHE A 132 -25.93 -3.07 12.87
C PHE A 132 -25.55 -1.79 13.62
N ALA A 133 -26.56 -1.02 14.04
CA ALA A 133 -26.33 0.16 14.85
C ALA A 133 -27.42 0.38 15.91
N ASP A 134 -27.01 0.64 17.14
CA ASP A 134 -27.88 0.96 18.27
C ASP A 134 -28.25 2.45 18.25
N HIS A 135 -29.51 2.78 18.54
CA HIS A 135 -29.93 4.16 18.80
C HIS A 135 -29.48 4.57 20.21
N ILE A 136 -28.86 5.75 20.34
CA ILE A 136 -28.41 6.31 21.62
C ILE A 136 -29.35 7.44 22.06
N LYS A 137 -29.52 8.46 21.20
CA LYS A 137 -30.42 9.60 21.42
C LYS A 137 -30.71 10.31 20.11
N THR A 138 -31.69 11.21 20.12
CA THR A 138 -32.01 12.08 18.99
C THR A 138 -31.64 13.53 19.32
N ILE A 139 -30.79 14.15 18.49
CA ILE A 139 -30.40 15.56 18.68
C ILE A 139 -31.38 16.48 17.96
N VAL A 140 -31.67 16.17 16.70
CA VAL A 140 -32.61 16.94 15.88
C VAL A 140 -33.84 16.11 15.63
N ALA A 141 -35.01 16.66 15.92
CA ALA A 141 -36.31 16.12 15.54
C ALA A 141 -37.24 17.30 15.27
N LEU A 142 -37.47 17.61 14.00
CA LEU A 142 -38.31 18.74 13.62
C LEU A 142 -39.12 18.46 12.36
N ALA A 143 -40.20 19.22 12.18
CA ALA A 143 -40.99 19.26 10.96
C ALA A 143 -41.04 20.69 10.42
N LEU A 144 -40.89 20.83 9.11
CA LEU A 144 -41.06 22.09 8.38
C LEU A 144 -42.05 21.90 7.23
N PRO A 145 -42.86 22.91 6.87
CA PRO A 145 -43.66 22.84 5.65
C PRO A 145 -42.76 22.55 4.45
N ILE A 146 -43.20 21.67 3.55
CA ILE A 146 -42.35 21.15 2.47
C ILE A 146 -41.81 22.25 1.54
N ASP A 147 -42.58 23.32 1.37
CA ASP A 147 -42.25 24.45 0.48
C ASP A 147 -41.42 25.53 1.20
N THR A 148 -41.22 25.43 2.52
CA THR A 148 -40.37 26.35 3.29
C THR A 148 -38.88 25.96 3.09
N PRO A 149 -38.05 26.86 2.54
CA PRO A 149 -36.61 26.62 2.42
C PRO A 149 -35.99 26.33 3.78
N LEU A 150 -35.05 25.38 3.83
CA LEU A 150 -34.32 25.12 5.07
C LEU A 150 -33.26 26.21 5.26
N SER A 151 -33.39 27.00 6.31
CA SER A 151 -32.46 28.07 6.70
C SER A 151 -32.48 28.23 8.22
N ILE A 152 -31.48 28.90 8.79
CA ILE A 152 -31.48 29.21 10.24
C ILE A 152 -32.76 29.98 10.64
N GLU A 153 -33.20 30.92 9.81
CA GLU A 153 -34.42 31.68 10.06
C GLU A 153 -35.67 30.80 10.09
N SER A 154 -35.85 29.89 9.12
CA SER A 154 -37.02 29.00 9.09
C SER A 154 -36.96 27.94 10.19
N ILE A 155 -35.77 27.47 10.56
CA ILE A 155 -35.58 26.58 11.71
C ILE A 155 -36.05 27.26 13.00
N ARG A 156 -35.74 28.54 13.19
CA ARG A 156 -36.15 29.31 14.39
C ARG A 156 -37.61 29.73 14.39
N GLY A 157 -38.15 30.09 13.22
CA GLY A 157 -39.45 30.75 13.10
C GLY A 157 -40.62 29.85 12.70
N GLU A 158 -40.36 28.79 11.94
CA GLU A 158 -41.39 27.98 11.28
C GLU A 158 -41.33 26.48 11.60
N ALA A 159 -40.22 25.97 12.14
CA ALA A 159 -40.09 24.56 12.47
C ALA A 159 -40.91 24.17 13.71
N ILE A 160 -41.58 23.02 13.62
CA ILE A 160 -42.23 22.37 14.76
C ILE A 160 -41.26 21.35 15.33
N SER A 161 -40.82 21.53 16.57
CA SER A 161 -40.03 20.53 17.30
C SER A 161 -40.86 19.28 17.58
N LEU A 162 -40.26 18.11 17.40
CA LEU A 162 -40.90 16.81 17.61
C LEU A 162 -40.23 16.07 18.77
N GLU A 163 -40.99 15.23 19.47
CA GLU A 163 -40.45 14.34 20.50
C GLU A 163 -40.09 12.97 19.91
N ALA A 164 -38.95 12.43 20.33
CA ALA A 164 -38.50 11.09 19.97
C ALA A 164 -38.61 10.14 21.16
N GLU A 165 -39.35 9.05 21.00
CA GLU A 165 -39.40 7.93 21.93
C GLU A 165 -38.47 6.81 21.44
N GLY A 166 -37.21 6.87 21.86
CA GLY A 166 -36.17 5.97 21.35
C GLY A 166 -36.01 6.12 19.84
N LYS A 167 -36.20 5.03 19.08
CA LYS A 167 -36.10 5.03 17.61
C LYS A 167 -37.36 5.50 16.88
N THR A 168 -38.39 5.96 17.58
CA THR A 168 -39.68 6.30 16.97
C THR A 168 -40.02 7.77 17.20
N LEU A 169 -40.42 8.46 16.13
CA LEU A 169 -41.03 9.79 16.18
C LEU A 169 -42.54 9.67 16.09
N LYS A 170 -43.25 10.32 17.01
CA LYS A 170 -44.71 10.37 17.04
C LYS A 170 -45.19 11.79 17.21
N GLY A 171 -46.26 12.15 16.53
CA GLY A 171 -46.84 13.48 16.67
C GLY A 171 -48.05 13.69 15.77
N GLU A 172 -48.55 14.92 15.80
CA GLU A 172 -49.62 15.39 14.92
C GLU A 172 -49.17 16.71 14.29
N LEU A 173 -49.23 16.80 12.96
CA LEU A 173 -48.90 18.01 12.22
C LEU A 173 -50.16 18.68 11.64
N PRO A 174 -50.19 20.01 11.52
CA PRO A 174 -51.27 20.71 10.83
C PRO A 174 -51.46 20.21 9.38
N HIS A 175 -52.66 20.37 8.84
CA HIS A 175 -52.93 20.00 7.44
C HIS A 175 -51.98 20.70 6.48
N GLY A 176 -51.35 19.93 5.59
CA GLY A 176 -50.34 20.39 4.64
C GLY A 176 -49.28 19.32 4.42
N ARG A 177 -48.36 19.55 3.49
CA ARG A 177 -47.20 18.66 3.30
C ARG A 177 -46.04 19.13 4.14
N TRP A 178 -45.39 18.19 4.81
CA TRP A 178 -44.30 18.44 5.74
C TRP A 178 -43.08 17.62 5.38
N ARG A 179 -41.91 18.24 5.53
CA ARG A 179 -40.63 17.55 5.65
C ARG A 179 -40.34 17.33 7.13
N VAL A 180 -40.18 16.07 7.52
CA VAL A 180 -39.76 15.69 8.87
C VAL A 180 -38.29 15.28 8.81
N ILE A 181 -37.47 15.91 9.66
CA ILE A 181 -36.03 15.65 9.77
C ILE A 181 -35.74 15.09 11.16
N ALA A 182 -35.02 13.97 11.21
CA ALA A 182 -34.51 13.40 12.44
C ALA A 182 -33.02 13.09 12.30
N ILE A 183 -32.21 13.52 13.28
CA ILE A 183 -30.78 13.22 13.33
C ILE A 183 -30.46 12.56 14.67
N PRO A 184 -30.52 11.22 14.74
CA PRO A 184 -30.05 10.46 15.89
C PRO A 184 -28.53 10.30 15.94
N VAL A 185 -28.02 10.23 17.16
CA VAL A 185 -26.72 9.62 17.47
C VAL A 185 -26.91 8.12 17.57
N ARG A 186 -26.08 7.40 16.82
CA ARG A 186 -26.08 5.95 16.76
C ARG A 186 -24.70 5.41 17.09
N ARG A 187 -24.67 4.16 17.53
CA ARG A 187 -23.44 3.44 17.85
C ARG A 187 -23.32 2.19 17.00
N LEU A 188 -22.14 1.94 16.46
CA LEU A 188 -21.86 0.71 15.74
C LEU A 188 -22.04 -0.52 16.64
N SER A 189 -22.73 -1.54 16.14
CA SER A 189 -22.97 -2.80 16.81
C SER A 189 -22.67 -3.96 15.86
N ASP A 190 -22.51 -5.17 16.40
CA ASP A 190 -22.41 -6.41 15.63
C ASP A 190 -23.05 -7.52 16.48
N PRO A 191 -24.06 -8.27 15.98
CA PRO A 191 -24.61 -9.43 16.67
C PRO A 191 -23.57 -10.51 16.98
N GLY A 192 -22.49 -10.58 16.19
CA GLY A 192 -21.34 -11.47 16.42
C GLY A 192 -20.36 -10.97 17.48
N GLY A 193 -20.56 -9.75 18.02
CA GLY A 193 -19.75 -9.16 19.08
C GLY A 193 -18.35 -8.70 18.66
N ARG A 194 -18.00 -8.74 17.38
CA ARG A 194 -16.64 -8.42 16.88
C ARG A 194 -16.65 -7.07 16.18
N VAL A 195 -16.62 -5.97 16.92
CA VAL A 195 -16.73 -4.62 16.34
C VAL A 195 -15.34 -4.03 16.05
N PHE A 196 -15.08 -3.71 14.78
CA PHE A 196 -13.84 -3.10 14.28
C PHE A 196 -14.01 -1.59 14.08
N GLY A 197 -14.30 -0.89 15.17
CA GLY A 197 -14.61 0.54 15.15
C GLY A 197 -14.62 1.10 16.56
N PRO A 198 -13.47 1.55 17.09
CA PRO A 198 -13.40 2.24 18.36
C PRO A 198 -13.80 3.72 18.21
N ASP A 199 -14.21 4.36 19.31
CA ASP A 199 -14.48 5.79 19.38
C ASP A 199 -13.17 6.54 19.67
N TYR A 200 -12.47 6.96 18.62
CA TYR A 200 -11.19 7.66 18.74
C TYR A 200 -11.30 9.07 19.35
N LEU A 201 -12.51 9.63 19.43
CA LEU A 201 -12.76 10.92 20.07
C LEU A 201 -12.96 10.78 21.59
N ASN A 202 -13.02 9.55 22.11
CA ASN A 202 -13.13 9.28 23.53
C ASN A 202 -11.74 8.96 24.12
N PRO A 203 -11.19 9.80 25.01
CA PRO A 203 -9.87 9.57 25.62
C PRO A 203 -9.73 8.23 26.35
N GLU A 204 -10.83 7.66 26.85
CA GLU A 204 -10.83 6.35 27.52
C GLU A 204 -10.50 5.20 26.56
N THR A 205 -10.87 5.32 25.29
CA THR A 205 -10.50 4.39 24.21
C THR A 205 -8.98 4.24 24.16
N THR A 206 -8.28 5.36 23.99
CA THR A 206 -6.82 5.38 23.89
C THR A 206 -6.16 4.98 25.20
N ARG A 207 -6.70 5.40 26.35
CA ARG A 207 -6.17 5.00 27.66
C ARG A 207 -6.18 3.48 27.84
N LEU A 208 -7.28 2.82 27.46
CA LEU A 208 -7.39 1.37 27.54
C LEU A 208 -6.48 0.68 26.51
N PHE A 209 -6.43 1.20 25.28
CA PHE A 209 -5.52 0.70 24.24
C PHE A 209 -4.05 0.74 24.68
N LEU A 210 -3.56 1.89 25.16
CA LEU A 210 -2.19 2.03 25.64
C LEU A 210 -1.89 1.11 26.84
N SER A 211 -2.87 0.84 27.71
CA SER A 211 -2.68 -0.11 28.82
C SER A 211 -2.47 -1.57 28.36
N ILE A 212 -2.87 -1.91 27.13
CA ILE A 212 -2.55 -3.20 26.52
C ILE A 212 -1.11 -3.18 26.01
N LEU A 213 -0.67 -2.06 25.42
CA LEU A 213 0.71 -1.88 24.95
C LEU A 213 1.73 -1.81 26.09
N ASP A 214 1.32 -1.38 27.30
CA ASP A 214 2.17 -1.42 28.51
C ASP A 214 2.73 -2.83 28.76
N ARG A 215 2.03 -3.90 28.33
CA ARG A 215 2.55 -5.28 28.43
C ARG A 215 3.81 -5.50 27.60
N TYR A 216 3.95 -4.85 26.44
CA TYR A 216 5.21 -4.89 25.70
C TYR A 216 6.31 -4.14 26.45
N ALA A 217 6.00 -2.98 27.03
CA ALA A 217 6.97 -2.22 27.81
C ALA A 217 7.47 -3.00 29.04
N GLU A 218 6.58 -3.70 29.74
CA GLU A 218 6.93 -4.61 30.84
C GLU A 218 7.78 -5.79 30.36
N ALA A 219 7.42 -6.36 29.21
CA ALA A 219 8.02 -7.60 28.73
C ALA A 219 9.32 -7.46 27.95
N ILE A 220 9.63 -6.31 27.34
CA ILE A 220 10.84 -6.10 26.50
C ILE A 220 11.35 -4.64 26.50
N GLY A 221 10.85 -3.77 27.40
CA GLY A 221 11.16 -2.34 27.38
C GLY A 221 12.63 -1.98 27.58
N ASP A 222 13.45 -2.91 28.07
CA ASP A 222 14.91 -2.77 28.19
C ASP A 222 15.66 -2.80 26.84
N ARG A 223 14.95 -3.04 25.72
CA ARG A 223 15.49 -2.99 24.35
C ARG A 223 14.85 -1.89 23.49
N PHE A 224 13.95 -1.09 24.05
CA PHE A 224 13.30 0.01 23.34
C PHE A 224 14.29 1.14 23.02
N GLY A 225 14.20 1.66 21.79
CA GLY A 225 15.12 2.65 21.24
C GLY A 225 16.41 2.07 20.67
N GLU A 226 16.68 0.78 20.89
CA GLU A 226 17.89 0.09 20.41
C GLU A 226 17.53 -0.96 19.35
N THR A 227 17.25 -2.20 19.76
CA THR A 227 16.83 -3.30 18.87
C THR A 227 15.37 -3.14 18.45
N VAL A 228 14.54 -2.57 19.32
CA VAL A 228 13.14 -2.23 19.06
C VAL A 228 13.05 -0.71 18.89
N PRO A 229 13.22 -0.18 17.67
CA PRO A 229 13.31 1.26 17.45
C PRO A 229 11.96 1.97 17.50
N GLY A 230 10.84 1.24 17.33
CA GLY A 230 9.53 1.86 17.23
C GLY A 230 8.39 0.85 17.08
N ILE A 231 7.20 1.41 16.93
CA ILE A 231 5.92 0.71 16.83
C ILE A 231 5.09 1.24 15.66
N PHE A 232 4.42 0.34 14.96
CA PHE A 232 3.54 0.62 13.83
C PHE A 232 2.09 0.79 14.28
N THR A 233 1.46 1.87 13.86
CA THR A 233 0.01 2.11 13.98
C THR A 233 -0.66 2.10 12.61
N ASP A 234 -1.78 1.42 12.50
CA ASP A 234 -2.42 1.01 11.26
C ASP A 234 -3.87 1.50 11.19
N GLU A 235 -4.14 2.31 10.18
CA GLU A 235 -5.46 2.79 9.78
C GLU A 235 -6.43 3.27 10.88
N PRO A 236 -6.00 4.08 11.88
CA PRO A 236 -6.96 4.74 12.76
C PRO A 236 -7.87 5.67 11.93
N CYS A 237 -9.18 5.65 12.22
CA CYS A 237 -10.17 6.38 11.42
C CYS A 237 -11.41 6.80 12.22
N LEU A 238 -11.86 8.04 12.05
CA LEU A 238 -13.04 8.62 12.74
C LEU A 238 -14.34 7.84 12.51
N LEU A 239 -14.50 7.24 11.33
CA LEU A 239 -15.66 6.47 10.93
C LEU A 239 -15.21 5.07 10.50
N ALA A 240 -15.68 4.04 11.22
CA ALA A 240 -15.30 2.65 10.99
C ALA A 240 -15.49 2.22 9.52
N TRP A 241 -14.49 1.52 8.98
CA TRP A 241 -14.41 1.06 7.59
C TRP A 241 -13.98 -0.42 7.43
N HIS A 242 -13.50 -1.06 8.49
CA HIS A 242 -12.75 -2.32 8.41
C HIS A 242 -13.59 -3.60 8.57
N GLN A 243 -13.14 -4.70 7.98
CA GLN A 243 -13.67 -6.06 8.20
C GLN A 243 -15.18 -6.23 7.96
N GLY A 244 -15.71 -5.51 6.97
CA GLY A 244 -17.16 -5.48 6.70
C GLY A 244 -17.97 -4.75 7.78
N HIS A 245 -17.34 -4.19 8.81
CA HIS A 245 -17.91 -3.22 9.72
C HIS A 245 -17.62 -1.83 9.18
N THR A 246 -18.60 -1.30 8.48
CA THR A 246 -18.54 0.08 8.03
C THR A 246 -19.84 0.77 8.41
N CYS A 247 -19.72 1.99 8.91
CA CYS A 247 -20.88 2.87 9.12
C CYS A 247 -21.64 3.10 7.78
N TYR A 248 -20.97 2.94 6.63
CA TYR A 248 -21.53 3.12 5.30
C TYR A 248 -22.23 1.88 4.71
N ARG A 249 -22.28 0.72 5.40
CA ARG A 249 -22.79 -0.55 4.84
C ARG A 249 -24.28 -0.49 4.47
N VAL A 250 -25.01 0.47 5.03
CA VAL A 250 -26.46 0.64 4.88
C VAL A 250 -26.84 2.03 4.35
N HIS A 251 -25.88 2.97 4.33
CA HIS A 251 -26.08 4.31 3.76
C HIS A 251 -25.69 4.33 2.29
N HIS A 252 -26.61 3.90 1.43
CA HIS A 252 -26.48 4.08 -0.03
C HIS A 252 -26.41 5.54 -0.46
N ASP A 253 -26.63 6.51 0.43
CA ASP A 253 -26.44 7.95 0.16
C ASP A 253 -25.27 8.61 0.94
N GLY A 254 -24.60 7.92 1.88
CA GLY A 254 -23.40 8.42 2.54
C GLY A 254 -23.59 9.56 3.54
N ARG A 255 -24.84 9.85 3.95
CA ARG A 255 -25.19 10.97 4.87
C ARG A 255 -24.93 10.61 6.33
N LEU A 256 -23.65 10.54 6.70
CA LEU A 256 -23.15 10.21 8.04
C LEU A 256 -22.07 11.19 8.50
N ALA A 257 -21.95 11.40 9.81
CA ALA A 257 -20.88 12.20 10.41
C ALA A 257 -20.46 11.62 11.78
N VAL A 258 -19.18 11.70 12.13
CA VAL A 258 -18.67 11.16 13.42
C VAL A 258 -19.33 11.82 14.63
N TRP A 259 -19.45 11.11 15.75
CA TRP A 259 -19.94 11.70 16.99
C TRP A 259 -19.23 11.11 18.19
N SER A 260 -19.22 11.85 19.30
CA SER A 260 -18.86 11.36 20.63
C SER A 260 -19.44 12.28 21.69
N GLU A 261 -19.63 11.80 22.92
CA GLU A 261 -20.08 12.64 24.03
C GLU A 261 -19.07 13.75 24.34
N ALA A 262 -17.76 13.48 24.21
CA ALA A 262 -16.71 14.49 24.39
C ALA A 262 -16.75 15.59 23.32
N LEU A 263 -17.13 15.23 22.09
CA LEU A 263 -17.35 16.20 21.02
C LEU A 263 -18.56 17.09 21.33
N GLU A 264 -19.66 16.51 21.79
CA GLU A 264 -20.85 17.27 22.16
C GLU A 264 -20.58 18.28 23.28
N GLU A 265 -19.84 17.89 24.32
CA GLU A 265 -19.45 18.78 25.41
C GLU A 265 -18.66 19.99 24.86
N ARG A 266 -17.63 19.74 24.04
CA ARG A 266 -16.83 20.80 23.41
C ARG A 266 -17.67 21.72 22.53
N LEU A 267 -18.57 21.15 21.73
CA LEU A 267 -19.44 21.94 20.86
C LEU A 267 -20.40 22.81 21.68
N ARG A 268 -20.96 22.31 22.78
CA ARG A 268 -21.82 23.11 23.66
C ARG A 268 -21.05 24.29 24.27
N GLU A 269 -19.82 24.08 24.74
CA GLU A 269 -18.98 25.17 25.26
C GLU A 269 -18.66 26.24 24.21
N GLU A 270 -18.35 25.83 22.97
CA GLU A 270 -18.09 26.77 21.86
C GLU A 270 -19.37 27.51 21.43
N LEU A 271 -20.53 26.85 21.52
CA LEU A 271 -21.83 27.44 21.20
C LEU A 271 -22.35 28.36 22.31
N GLU A 272 -22.00 28.18 23.58
CA GLU A 272 -22.38 29.12 24.66
C GLU A 272 -21.90 30.57 24.39
N ARG A 273 -20.81 30.70 23.62
CA ARG A 273 -20.25 32.00 23.21
C ARG A 273 -20.84 32.51 21.89
N ARG A 274 -21.81 31.80 21.32
CA ARG A 274 -22.42 32.06 20.02
C ARG A 274 -23.94 32.08 20.16
N GLU A 275 -24.62 32.79 19.28
CA GLU A 275 -26.09 32.81 19.28
C GLU A 275 -26.68 31.64 18.48
N PHE A 276 -26.14 30.43 18.64
CA PHE A 276 -26.56 29.23 17.89
C PHE A 276 -26.81 28.02 18.81
N SER A 277 -27.75 27.16 18.44
CA SER A 277 -28.07 25.93 19.16
C SER A 277 -27.30 24.70 18.64
N LEU A 278 -27.30 23.62 19.40
CA LEU A 278 -26.68 22.36 18.96
C LEU A 278 -27.44 21.77 17.76
N GLU A 279 -28.76 21.91 17.73
CA GLU A 279 -29.63 21.48 16.63
C GLU A 279 -29.28 22.20 15.34
N GLU A 280 -29.04 23.51 15.41
CA GLU A 280 -28.63 24.33 14.25
C GLU A 280 -27.28 23.90 13.70
N LEU A 281 -26.31 23.63 14.58
CA LEU A 281 -25.00 23.11 14.19
C LEU A 281 -25.11 21.72 13.55
N VAL A 282 -25.87 20.80 14.15
CA VAL A 282 -26.03 19.44 13.61
C VAL A 282 -26.78 19.46 12.27
N LEU A 283 -27.77 20.33 12.09
CA LEU A 283 -28.42 20.54 10.79
C LEU A 283 -27.44 21.09 9.76
N SER A 284 -26.54 22.00 10.15
CA SER A 284 -25.56 22.57 9.22
C SER A 284 -24.58 21.53 8.68
N VAL A 285 -24.30 20.44 9.41
CA VAL A 285 -23.49 19.32 8.92
C VAL A 285 -24.11 18.67 7.68
N PHE A 286 -25.43 18.53 7.62
CA PHE A 286 -26.14 17.79 6.56
C PHE A 286 -26.84 18.67 5.52
N TYR A 287 -26.96 19.96 5.76
CA TYR A 287 -27.69 20.88 4.89
C TYR A 287 -26.91 22.18 4.63
N GLU A 288 -27.15 22.80 3.48
CA GLU A 288 -26.66 24.15 3.15
C GLU A 288 -27.60 25.17 3.79
N LEU A 289 -27.11 25.91 4.80
CA LEU A 289 -27.89 26.89 5.57
C LEU A 289 -27.34 28.32 5.39
N GLY A 290 -26.62 28.58 4.31
CA GLY A 290 -25.99 29.88 4.05
C GLY A 290 -24.67 30.05 4.81
N GLU A 291 -24.21 31.30 4.93
CA GLU A 291 -22.89 31.59 5.52
C GLU A 291 -22.80 31.16 6.99
N GLU A 292 -23.85 31.40 7.78
CA GLU A 292 -23.93 30.93 9.17
C GLU A 292 -23.81 29.40 9.25
N GLY A 293 -24.46 28.68 8.34
CA GLY A 293 -24.34 27.23 8.24
C GLY A 293 -22.92 26.75 7.95
N ARG A 294 -22.21 27.46 7.07
CA ARG A 294 -20.81 27.18 6.71
C ARG A 294 -19.87 27.41 7.89
N GLU A 295 -20.08 28.48 8.66
CA GLU A 295 -19.33 28.75 9.90
C GLU A 295 -19.56 27.66 10.96
N LEU A 296 -20.82 27.24 11.15
CA LEU A 296 -21.15 26.15 12.07
C LEU A 296 -20.56 24.81 11.63
N ARG A 297 -20.54 24.54 10.31
CA ARG A 297 -19.93 23.33 9.75
C ARG A 297 -18.42 23.33 9.95
N GLU A 298 -17.76 24.47 9.73
CA GLU A 298 -16.32 24.66 10.01
C GLU A 298 -16.02 24.43 11.50
N LEU A 299 -16.84 25.00 12.39
CA LEU A 299 -16.71 24.80 13.85
C LEU A 299 -16.78 23.31 14.21
N TYR A 300 -17.81 22.61 13.71
CA TYR A 300 -17.95 21.17 13.91
C TYR A 300 -16.70 20.39 13.46
N ARG A 301 -16.25 20.62 12.23
CA ARG A 301 -15.08 19.90 11.65
C ARG A 301 -13.79 20.20 12.40
N ARG A 302 -13.58 21.45 12.80
CA ARG A 302 -12.42 21.86 13.61
C ARG A 302 -12.42 21.14 14.97
N CYS A 303 -13.54 21.14 15.68
CA CYS A 303 -13.63 20.46 16.98
C CYS A 303 -13.42 18.95 16.86
N VAL A 304 -13.90 18.32 15.78
CA VAL A 304 -13.59 16.91 15.48
C VAL A 304 -12.08 16.69 15.32
N ALA A 305 -11.41 17.49 14.48
CA ALA A 305 -9.98 17.34 14.21
C ALA A 305 -9.12 17.59 15.47
N GLU A 306 -9.42 18.65 16.24
CA GLU A 306 -8.73 18.96 17.49
C GLU A 306 -8.89 17.83 18.52
N LEU A 307 -10.12 17.34 18.71
CA LEU A 307 -10.41 16.30 19.68
C LEU A 307 -9.79 14.96 19.31
N TYR A 308 -9.70 14.64 18.01
CA TYR A 308 -9.07 13.41 17.54
C TYR A 308 -7.58 13.39 17.88
N VAL A 309 -6.87 14.49 17.60
CA VAL A 309 -5.48 14.70 17.98
C VAL A 309 -5.31 14.61 19.50
N GLU A 310 -6.14 15.31 20.27
CA GLU A 310 -6.07 15.35 21.73
C GLU A 310 -6.33 13.98 22.37
N SER A 311 -7.23 13.19 21.79
CA SER A 311 -7.68 11.92 22.37
C SER A 311 -6.85 10.72 21.94
N PHE A 312 -6.31 10.71 20.71
CA PHE A 312 -5.61 9.55 20.16
C PHE A 312 -4.12 9.82 19.85
N PHE A 313 -3.83 10.67 18.88
CA PHE A 313 -2.45 10.82 18.36
C PHE A 313 -1.47 11.40 19.37
N LYS A 314 -1.88 12.45 20.11
CA LYS A 314 -1.03 13.08 21.11
C LYS A 314 -0.68 12.12 22.26
N PRO A 315 -1.63 11.49 22.99
CA PRO A 315 -1.30 10.58 24.07
C PRO A 315 -0.52 9.34 23.59
N TYR A 316 -0.78 8.85 22.38
CA TYR A 316 -0.01 7.74 21.82
C TYR A 316 1.44 8.15 21.51
N SER A 317 1.64 9.26 20.78
CA SER A 317 2.97 9.81 20.52
C SER A 317 3.74 10.10 21.82
N GLU A 318 3.08 10.63 22.85
CA GLU A 318 3.67 10.82 24.18
C GLU A 318 4.02 9.50 24.87
N TRP A 319 3.20 8.45 24.74
CA TRP A 319 3.53 7.10 25.23
C TRP A 319 4.78 6.56 24.54
N CYS A 320 4.86 6.63 23.21
CA CYS A 320 6.04 6.21 22.45
C CYS A 320 7.30 6.94 22.92
N ARG A 321 7.25 8.28 23.05
CA ARG A 321 8.39 9.08 23.54
C ARG A 321 8.83 8.71 24.95
N ARG A 322 7.90 8.46 25.88
CA ARG A 322 8.24 8.02 27.25
C ARG A 322 8.96 6.67 27.27
N HIS A 323 8.71 5.84 26.26
CA HIS A 323 9.29 4.52 26.10
C HIS A 323 10.47 4.48 25.11
N ASN A 324 10.96 5.62 24.62
CA ASN A 324 12.02 5.73 23.61
C ASN A 324 11.71 4.99 22.29
N LEU A 325 10.43 4.91 21.93
CA LEU A 325 9.98 4.33 20.67
C LEU A 325 9.65 5.43 19.67
N LYS A 326 9.97 5.18 18.40
CA LYS A 326 9.42 5.93 17.26
C LYS A 326 7.99 5.48 16.98
N LEU A 327 7.11 6.42 16.69
CA LEU A 327 5.79 6.14 16.13
C LEU A 327 5.87 6.15 14.59
N THR A 328 5.55 5.02 13.97
CA THR A 328 5.47 4.87 12.51
C THR A 328 4.12 4.29 12.12
N GLY A 329 3.77 4.36 10.84
CA GLY A 329 2.54 3.77 10.33
C GLY A 329 1.87 4.66 9.29
N HIS A 330 0.62 4.35 8.96
CA HIS A 330 -0.14 5.13 7.98
C HIS A 330 -1.59 5.32 8.45
N LEU A 331 -2.34 6.15 7.73
CA LEU A 331 -3.71 6.52 8.08
C LEU A 331 -4.69 5.86 7.10
N LEU A 332 -5.96 5.75 7.46
CA LEU A 332 -6.93 5.22 6.51
C LEU A 332 -7.21 6.23 5.39
N LEU A 333 -7.00 5.81 4.13
CA LEU A 333 -7.39 6.52 2.89
C LEU A 333 -6.78 7.93 2.76
N GLU A 334 -5.46 8.01 2.64
CA GLU A 334 -4.70 9.25 2.51
C GLU A 334 -5.01 10.02 1.21
N GLU A 335 -5.64 9.38 0.23
CA GLU A 335 -5.88 9.95 -1.10
C GLU A 335 -7.08 10.90 -1.14
N GLY A 336 -6.82 12.21 -1.01
CA GLY A 336 -7.73 13.25 -1.49
C GLY A 336 -8.68 13.83 -0.45
N LEU A 337 -9.27 14.98 -0.80
CA LEU A 337 -9.96 15.85 0.16
C LEU A 337 -11.17 15.20 0.84
N TYR A 338 -11.94 14.39 0.10
CA TYR A 338 -13.13 13.74 0.65
C TYR A 338 -12.75 12.70 1.72
N SER A 339 -11.82 11.78 1.43
CA SER A 339 -11.41 10.76 2.41
C SER A 339 -10.70 11.40 3.59
N ASN A 340 -9.78 12.34 3.36
CA ASN A 340 -9.06 13.02 4.43
C ASN A 340 -10.03 13.71 5.41
N LEU A 341 -11.03 14.45 4.91
CA LEU A 341 -11.99 15.13 5.79
C LEU A 341 -12.96 14.16 6.50
N ILE A 342 -13.34 13.06 5.86
CA ILE A 342 -14.30 12.09 6.42
C ILE A 342 -13.64 11.22 7.50
N PHE A 343 -12.44 10.69 7.23
CA PHE A 343 -11.82 9.67 8.05
C PHE A 343 -10.76 10.21 9.02
N GLN A 344 -10.14 11.37 8.71
CA GLN A 344 -9.06 11.94 9.51
C GLN A 344 -9.40 13.32 10.09
N GLY A 345 -10.23 14.10 9.40
CA GLY A 345 -10.55 15.47 9.80
C GLY A 345 -9.47 16.44 9.33
N ASP A 346 -8.27 16.41 9.93
CA ASP A 346 -7.08 17.17 9.50
C ASP A 346 -5.85 16.27 9.45
N ILE A 347 -5.65 15.63 8.30
CA ILE A 347 -4.59 14.63 8.11
C ILE A 347 -3.18 15.18 8.40
N PHE A 348 -2.90 16.46 8.13
CA PHE A 348 -1.60 17.05 8.45
C PHE A 348 -1.39 17.24 9.96
N ALA A 349 -2.47 17.49 10.72
CA ALA A 349 -2.38 17.55 12.17
C ALA A 349 -2.06 16.16 12.74
N ASP A 350 -2.71 15.12 12.21
CA ASP A 350 -2.51 13.73 12.61
C ASP A 350 -1.08 13.25 12.32
N LEU A 351 -0.62 13.42 11.07
CA LEU A 351 0.72 13.03 10.63
C LEU A 351 1.85 13.78 11.37
N SER A 352 1.57 14.94 11.96
CA SER A 352 2.57 15.68 12.75
C SER A 352 3.04 14.93 14.01
N PHE A 353 2.29 13.92 14.47
CA PHE A 353 2.62 13.12 15.65
C PHE A 353 3.46 11.87 15.35
N PHE A 354 3.56 11.48 14.08
CA PHE A 354 4.41 10.37 13.64
C PHE A 354 5.86 10.83 13.58
N ASP A 355 6.80 9.93 13.90
CA ASP A 355 8.24 10.15 13.65
C ASP A 355 8.61 9.73 12.22
N ILE A 356 7.91 8.70 11.71
CA ILE A 356 8.00 8.19 10.34
C ILE A 356 6.56 8.00 9.82
N PRO A 357 5.95 9.02 9.19
CA PRO A 357 4.64 8.87 8.57
C PRO A 357 4.72 7.97 7.34
N GLY A 358 3.60 7.37 6.94
CA GLY A 358 3.55 6.47 5.80
C GLY A 358 2.26 6.54 5.01
N VAL A 359 2.25 5.78 3.91
CA VAL A 359 1.13 5.56 2.98
C VAL A 359 0.91 4.07 2.78
N ASP A 360 -0.26 3.71 2.24
CA ASP A 360 -0.56 2.36 1.79
C ASP A 360 -0.70 2.25 0.25
N HIS A 361 -0.06 1.23 -0.32
CA HIS A 361 -0.13 0.87 -1.74
C HIS A 361 -0.14 -0.64 -1.98
N LEU A 362 -1.27 -1.27 -1.68
CA LEU A 362 -1.40 -2.73 -1.72
C LEU A 362 -1.32 -3.37 -3.12
N GLY A 363 -1.60 -2.60 -4.19
CA GLY A 363 -1.72 -3.13 -5.56
C GLY A 363 -0.43 -3.08 -6.38
N ALA A 364 -0.38 -3.87 -7.46
CA ALA A 364 0.71 -3.83 -8.45
C ALA A 364 0.57 -2.69 -9.49
N GLY A 365 -0.51 -1.90 -9.43
CA GLY A 365 -0.68 -0.69 -10.25
C GLY A 365 0.22 0.45 -9.77
N CYS A 366 0.40 1.50 -10.57
CA CYS A 366 1.09 2.72 -10.14
C CYS A 366 0.06 3.85 -9.97
N GLU A 367 0.09 4.86 -10.83
CA GLU A 367 -0.94 5.91 -10.85
C GLU A 367 -2.28 5.37 -11.35
N GLY A 368 -3.35 5.62 -10.59
CA GLY A 368 -4.70 5.16 -10.92
C GLY A 368 -5.79 6.00 -10.28
N ARG A 369 -7.04 5.72 -10.64
CA ARG A 369 -8.20 6.32 -9.96
C ARG A 369 -8.41 5.65 -8.61
N TYR A 370 -8.90 6.42 -7.64
CA TYR A 370 -9.08 5.96 -6.28
C TYR A 370 -10.48 6.35 -5.76
N GLY A 371 -11.06 5.59 -4.83
CA GLY A 371 -12.43 5.80 -4.38
C GLY A 371 -13.49 5.20 -5.32
N GLY A 372 -14.72 5.69 -5.24
CA GLY A 372 -15.87 5.10 -5.94
C GLY A 372 -16.49 3.88 -5.23
N TRP A 373 -16.06 3.59 -4.00
CA TRP A 373 -16.68 2.59 -3.14
C TRP A 373 -17.80 3.23 -2.32
N GLY A 374 -19.03 2.73 -2.50
CA GLY A 374 -20.20 3.37 -1.88
C GLY A 374 -20.41 4.78 -2.42
N ASN A 375 -20.47 5.78 -1.54
CA ASN A 375 -20.65 7.19 -1.90
C ASN A 375 -19.37 8.04 -1.83
N LEU A 376 -18.22 7.41 -1.58
CA LEU A 376 -16.96 8.14 -1.71
C LEU A 376 -16.76 8.52 -3.18
N PRO A 377 -16.60 9.81 -3.50
CA PRO A 377 -16.39 10.22 -4.88
C PRO A 377 -15.16 9.55 -5.49
N LEU A 378 -15.25 9.23 -6.79
CA LEU A 378 -14.11 8.72 -7.53
C LEU A 378 -13.12 9.86 -7.81
N MET A 379 -11.93 9.76 -7.23
CA MET A 379 -10.82 10.68 -7.42
C MET A 379 -10.00 10.25 -8.64
N SER A 380 -9.47 11.23 -9.38
CA SER A 380 -8.88 10.99 -10.70
C SER A 380 -7.46 10.44 -10.67
N THR A 381 -6.80 10.49 -9.52
CA THR A 381 -5.43 10.00 -9.28
C THR A 381 -5.31 9.54 -7.83
N ASN A 382 -4.25 8.82 -7.47
CA ASN A 382 -3.83 8.46 -6.11
C ASN A 382 -2.54 9.20 -5.70
N VAL A 383 -1.90 9.94 -6.62
CA VAL A 383 -0.66 10.70 -6.39
C VAL A 383 -0.77 11.67 -5.20
N GLN A 384 -1.97 12.20 -4.94
CA GLN A 384 -2.19 13.13 -3.84
C GLN A 384 -1.90 12.53 -2.47
N GLY A 385 -2.15 11.23 -2.24
CA GLY A 385 -1.85 10.61 -0.94
C GLY A 385 -0.36 10.65 -0.63
N TYR A 386 0.45 10.24 -1.60
CA TYR A 386 1.92 10.29 -1.53
C TYR A 386 2.44 11.69 -1.24
N LYS A 387 1.96 12.68 -1.99
CA LYS A 387 2.42 14.06 -1.83
C LYS A 387 1.90 14.71 -0.56
N ILE A 388 0.73 14.32 -0.03
CA ILE A 388 0.29 14.76 1.31
C ILE A 388 1.26 14.24 2.38
N VAL A 389 1.56 12.94 2.35
CA VAL A 389 2.41 12.31 3.39
C VAL A 389 3.87 12.74 3.27
N SER A 390 4.44 12.80 2.06
CA SER A 390 5.81 13.25 1.88
C SER A 390 5.99 14.72 2.22
N SER A 391 5.01 15.57 1.89
CA SER A 391 5.03 16.96 2.34
C SER A 391 4.87 17.10 3.85
N ALA A 392 4.03 16.30 4.51
CA ALA A 392 3.98 16.29 5.98
C ALA A 392 5.35 15.90 6.56
N ALA A 393 6.05 14.94 5.96
CA ALA A 393 7.39 14.58 6.37
C ALA A 393 8.40 15.73 6.22
N HIS A 394 8.41 16.41 5.07
CA HIS A 394 9.30 17.53 4.81
C HIS A 394 9.01 18.72 5.74
N LEU A 395 7.75 19.15 5.81
CA LEU A 395 7.31 20.32 6.57
C LEU A 395 7.55 20.18 8.09
N PHE A 396 7.49 18.96 8.61
CA PHE A 396 7.66 18.68 10.03
C PHE A 396 9.02 18.02 10.37
N GLY A 397 9.95 17.95 9.43
CA GLY A 397 11.31 17.43 9.65
C GLY A 397 11.34 15.96 10.07
N LYS A 398 10.49 15.12 9.46
CA LYS A 398 10.41 13.67 9.74
C LYS A 398 11.56 12.93 9.07
N GLU A 399 11.96 11.80 9.66
CA GLU A 399 13.17 11.08 9.25
C GLU A 399 13.04 10.35 7.91
N ALA A 400 11.84 9.85 7.63
CA ALA A 400 11.53 9.04 6.46
C ALA A 400 10.03 9.08 6.17
N VAL A 401 9.67 8.59 4.98
CA VAL A 401 8.30 8.31 4.56
C VAL A 401 8.22 6.82 4.24
N LEU A 402 7.43 6.10 5.03
CA LEU A 402 7.21 4.67 4.86
C LEU A 402 6.12 4.41 3.81
N SER A 403 6.21 3.29 3.10
CA SER A 403 5.08 2.75 2.35
C SER A 403 4.84 1.29 2.70
N GLU A 404 3.62 0.97 3.12
CA GLU A 404 3.08 -0.38 3.08
C GLU A 404 2.77 -0.75 1.64
N SER A 405 3.26 -1.89 1.15
CA SER A 405 3.12 -2.23 -0.27
C SER A 405 2.85 -3.70 -0.54
N PHE A 406 2.14 -3.98 -1.64
CA PHE A 406 1.93 -5.29 -2.28
C PHE A 406 0.84 -6.21 -1.69
N GLY A 407 0.17 -5.82 -0.61
CA GLY A 407 -0.72 -6.71 0.16
C GLY A 407 -2.00 -7.21 -0.50
N VAL A 408 -2.35 -6.78 -1.71
CA VAL A 408 -3.50 -7.35 -2.45
C VAL A 408 -3.17 -7.59 -3.93
N SER A 409 -1.87 -7.71 -4.23
CA SER A 409 -1.38 -7.90 -5.59
C SER A 409 -1.60 -9.32 -6.13
N GLY A 410 -1.92 -10.28 -5.25
CA GLY A 410 -2.10 -11.70 -5.60
C GLY A 410 -0.78 -12.43 -5.89
N TRP A 411 -0.84 -13.76 -6.01
CA TRP A 411 0.34 -14.63 -6.17
C TRP A 411 1.08 -14.51 -7.50
N ARG A 412 0.60 -13.64 -8.40
CA ARG A 412 1.22 -13.34 -9.70
C ARG A 412 2.32 -12.28 -9.61
N LEU A 413 2.44 -11.58 -8.48
CA LEU A 413 3.40 -10.51 -8.25
C LEU A 413 4.84 -10.97 -8.54
N SER A 414 5.49 -10.30 -9.48
CA SER A 414 6.90 -10.53 -9.84
C SER A 414 7.81 -9.47 -9.19
N MET A 415 9.12 -9.74 -9.11
CA MET A 415 10.09 -8.72 -8.67
C MET A 415 10.16 -7.51 -9.63
N ALA A 416 9.81 -7.69 -10.91
CA ALA A 416 9.67 -6.58 -11.85
C ALA A 416 8.48 -5.67 -11.50
N ASP A 417 7.34 -6.25 -11.10
CA ASP A 417 6.20 -5.47 -10.59
C ASP A 417 6.58 -4.72 -9.31
N MET A 418 7.27 -5.41 -8.38
CA MET A 418 7.73 -4.80 -7.13
C MET A 418 8.65 -3.61 -7.40
N LYS A 419 9.64 -3.75 -8.28
CA LYS A 419 10.55 -2.65 -8.65
C LYS A 419 9.79 -1.47 -9.26
N ARG A 420 8.90 -1.72 -10.23
CA ARG A 420 8.10 -0.67 -10.89
C ARG A 420 7.27 0.13 -9.88
N VAL A 421 6.63 -0.55 -8.93
CA VAL A 421 5.85 0.07 -7.86
C VAL A 421 6.75 0.87 -6.92
N VAL A 422 7.90 0.33 -6.49
CA VAL A 422 8.88 1.05 -5.65
C VAL A 422 9.35 2.33 -6.34
N ASP A 423 9.76 2.26 -7.61
CA ASP A 423 10.29 3.41 -8.33
C ASP A 423 9.26 4.53 -8.46
N TRP A 424 8.02 4.15 -8.75
CA TRP A 424 6.90 5.08 -8.83
C TRP A 424 6.59 5.74 -7.48
N GLN A 425 6.68 5.02 -6.36
CA GLN A 425 6.45 5.59 -5.03
C GLN A 425 7.63 6.46 -4.57
N PHE A 426 8.87 6.01 -4.85
CA PHE A 426 10.08 6.67 -4.36
C PHE A 426 10.31 8.03 -5.02
N ARG A 427 9.95 8.17 -6.31
CA ARG A 427 9.93 9.48 -6.97
C ARG A 427 8.83 10.43 -6.44
N LEU A 428 7.86 9.94 -5.66
CA LEU A 428 6.82 10.76 -5.02
C LEU A 428 7.18 11.15 -3.57
N GLY A 429 8.34 10.71 -3.07
CA GLY A 429 8.86 11.07 -1.75
C GLY A 429 8.89 9.93 -0.73
N VAL A 430 8.43 8.72 -1.10
CA VAL A 430 8.64 7.52 -0.27
C VAL A 430 10.13 7.18 -0.22
N ASN A 431 10.65 6.80 0.94
CA ASN A 431 12.07 6.44 1.09
C ASN A 431 12.34 5.40 2.19
N LEU A 432 11.29 4.66 2.59
CA LEU A 432 11.36 3.46 3.40
C LEU A 432 10.26 2.48 2.96
N LEU A 433 10.62 1.23 2.68
CA LEU A 433 9.66 0.23 2.19
C LEU A 433 9.26 -0.75 3.30
N CYS A 434 7.96 -0.96 3.44
CA CYS A 434 7.35 -2.03 4.22
C CYS A 434 6.62 -3.02 3.29
N PRO A 435 7.26 -4.15 2.92
CA PRO A 435 6.57 -5.20 2.17
C PRO A 435 5.44 -5.83 2.99
N HIS A 436 4.20 -5.73 2.49
CA HIS A 436 3.03 -6.46 2.94
C HIS A 436 2.82 -7.68 2.01
N ALA A 437 3.10 -8.91 2.42
CA ALA A 437 3.66 -9.27 3.72
C ALA A 437 4.52 -10.54 3.64
N PHE A 438 5.16 -10.87 4.75
CA PHE A 438 5.89 -12.12 4.98
C PHE A 438 5.09 -12.97 5.95
N TYR A 439 4.75 -14.19 5.54
CA TYR A 439 3.79 -15.02 6.28
C TYR A 439 4.54 -16.04 7.12
N TYR A 440 4.19 -16.16 8.39
CA TYR A 440 4.69 -17.25 9.22
C TYR A 440 4.25 -18.61 8.66
N SER A 441 2.98 -18.73 8.26
CA SER A 441 2.46 -19.88 7.53
C SER A 441 1.39 -19.50 6.49
N LEU A 442 1.31 -20.29 5.42
CA LEU A 442 0.30 -20.31 4.36
C LEU A 442 -0.79 -21.35 4.58
N GLU A 443 -0.77 -22.11 5.67
CA GLU A 443 -1.70 -23.20 5.93
C GLU A 443 -3.17 -22.74 5.86
N GLY A 444 -3.96 -23.47 5.07
CA GLY A 444 -5.39 -23.24 4.97
C GLY A 444 -5.75 -21.89 4.36
N PHE A 445 -6.62 -21.14 5.02
CA PHE A 445 -7.10 -19.83 4.54
C PHE A 445 -6.04 -18.73 4.62
N ARG A 446 -4.94 -18.97 5.34
CA ARG A 446 -3.88 -17.98 5.55
C ARG A 446 -3.27 -17.52 4.23
N LYS A 447 -3.07 -18.43 3.24
CA LYS A 447 -2.63 -18.07 1.88
C LYS A 447 -3.58 -17.16 1.08
N THR A 448 -4.78 -16.92 1.59
CA THR A 448 -5.80 -16.05 0.98
C THR A 448 -6.08 -14.77 1.77
N ASP A 449 -5.48 -14.61 2.95
CA ASP A 449 -5.54 -13.37 3.73
C ASP A 449 -4.58 -12.35 3.10
N SER A 450 -5.10 -11.45 2.25
CA SER A 450 -4.34 -10.37 1.61
C SER A 450 -3.04 -10.81 0.89
N PRO A 451 -3.10 -11.72 -0.11
CA PRO A 451 -1.91 -12.26 -0.78
C PRO A 451 -1.20 -11.24 -1.69
N PRO A 452 0.13 -11.41 -1.92
CA PRO A 452 0.91 -12.63 -1.65
C PRO A 452 1.88 -12.53 -0.47
N SER A 453 2.32 -13.70 0.02
CA SER A 453 3.57 -13.78 0.80
C SER A 453 4.78 -13.62 -0.11
N GLN A 454 5.63 -12.64 0.18
CA GLN A 454 6.91 -12.41 -0.52
C GLN A 454 8.10 -13.11 0.14
N PHE A 455 7.84 -13.87 1.21
CA PHE A 455 8.85 -14.56 2.02
C PHE A 455 9.37 -15.86 1.38
N TYR A 456 9.90 -16.81 2.16
CA TYR A 456 10.49 -18.06 1.66
C TYR A 456 9.54 -18.97 0.85
N HIS A 457 8.23 -18.70 0.90
CA HIS A 457 7.23 -19.33 0.03
C HIS A 457 7.29 -18.85 -1.42
N ALA A 458 7.82 -17.66 -1.65
CA ALA A 458 7.97 -17.10 -2.98
C ALA A 458 9.11 -17.81 -3.73
N THR A 459 8.85 -18.17 -4.98
CA THR A 459 9.81 -18.85 -5.86
C THR A 459 11.07 -18.02 -6.12
N TYR A 460 10.98 -16.70 -6.01
CA TYR A 460 12.10 -15.77 -6.16
C TYR A 460 12.89 -15.50 -4.87
N TRP A 461 12.51 -16.07 -3.72
CA TRP A 461 13.11 -15.75 -2.41
C TRP A 461 14.64 -15.84 -2.38
N ARG A 462 15.21 -16.84 -3.06
CA ARG A 462 16.67 -17.04 -3.16
C ARG A 462 17.43 -15.84 -3.73
N HIS A 463 16.73 -14.93 -4.41
CA HIS A 463 17.27 -13.73 -5.04
C HIS A 463 16.71 -12.43 -4.44
N TYR A 464 15.93 -12.52 -3.36
CA TYR A 464 15.28 -11.35 -2.75
C TYR A 464 16.28 -10.27 -2.32
N ARG A 465 17.52 -10.67 -1.99
CA ARG A 465 18.60 -9.73 -1.67
C ARG A 465 18.87 -8.70 -2.78
N LEU A 466 18.71 -9.06 -4.06
CA LEU A 466 18.88 -8.12 -5.17
C LEU A 466 17.87 -6.96 -5.05
N PHE A 467 16.63 -7.28 -4.70
CA PHE A 467 15.59 -6.28 -4.47
C PHE A 467 15.84 -5.51 -3.17
N ALA A 468 16.21 -6.18 -2.08
CA ALA A 468 16.47 -5.52 -0.80
C ALA A 468 17.66 -4.54 -0.87
N ASP A 469 18.75 -4.92 -1.52
CA ASP A 469 19.92 -4.05 -1.72
C ASP A 469 19.55 -2.87 -2.64
N TYR A 470 18.77 -3.09 -3.70
CA TYR A 470 18.26 -2.02 -4.57
C TYR A 470 17.46 -0.96 -3.79
N VAL A 471 16.48 -1.41 -3.01
CA VAL A 471 15.64 -0.52 -2.18
C VAL A 471 16.50 0.20 -1.13
N ALA A 472 17.48 -0.49 -0.53
CA ALA A 472 18.33 0.11 0.49
C ALA A 472 19.19 1.25 -0.05
N ARG A 473 19.74 1.09 -1.25
CA ARG A 473 20.54 2.13 -1.93
C ARG A 473 19.70 3.35 -2.28
N LEU A 474 18.49 3.15 -2.78
CA LEU A 474 17.57 4.25 -3.04
C LEU A 474 17.12 4.93 -1.76
N SER A 475 16.75 4.17 -0.72
CA SER A 475 16.33 4.70 0.58
C SER A 475 17.44 5.56 1.21
N LEU A 476 18.70 5.12 1.10
CA LEU A 476 19.88 5.88 1.52
C LEU A 476 19.99 7.21 0.77
N ALA A 477 19.96 7.16 -0.57
CA ALA A 477 20.11 8.35 -1.41
C ALA A 477 18.96 9.35 -1.21
N LEU A 478 17.73 8.85 -1.07
CA LEU A 478 16.52 9.66 -0.91
C LEU A 478 16.25 10.12 0.54
N ARG A 479 17.13 9.77 1.48
CA ARG A 479 17.17 10.32 2.84
C ARG A 479 18.41 11.18 3.09
N ALA A 480 19.31 11.29 2.11
CA ALA A 480 20.48 12.16 2.20
C ALA A 480 20.07 13.63 2.05
N GLY A 481 20.61 14.48 2.91
CA GLY A 481 20.37 15.93 2.89
C GLY A 481 18.89 16.31 2.94
N VAL A 482 18.55 17.42 2.29
CA VAL A 482 17.19 17.99 2.27
C VAL A 482 16.53 17.71 0.92
N HIS A 483 15.22 17.56 0.91
CA HIS A 483 14.47 17.54 -0.34
C HIS A 483 14.48 18.95 -0.96
N VAL A 484 14.26 19.03 -2.27
CA VAL A 484 14.27 20.29 -2.99
C VAL A 484 13.03 20.35 -3.89
N ALA A 485 12.03 21.12 -3.45
CA ALA A 485 10.92 21.55 -4.29
C ALA A 485 10.80 23.08 -4.26
N LYS A 486 10.67 23.70 -5.43
CA LYS A 486 10.53 25.16 -5.54
C LYS A 486 9.09 25.65 -5.33
N ILE A 487 8.12 24.74 -5.35
CA ILE A 487 6.69 25.08 -5.34
C ILE A 487 6.02 24.56 -4.07
N GLY A 488 5.22 25.39 -3.42
CA GLY A 488 4.19 24.97 -2.47
C GLY A 488 2.81 24.98 -3.10
N LEU A 489 2.06 23.88 -3.01
CA LEU A 489 0.65 23.78 -3.42
C LEU A 489 -0.25 23.89 -2.19
N ILE A 490 -1.14 24.88 -2.16
CA ILE A 490 -2.01 25.06 -0.99
C ILE A 490 -3.02 23.93 -0.89
N TYR A 491 -3.11 23.36 0.31
CA TYR A 491 -4.08 22.34 0.66
C TYR A 491 -5.42 23.00 0.98
N PRO A 492 -6.46 22.86 0.13
CA PRO A 492 -7.71 23.63 0.27
C PRO A 492 -8.65 23.05 1.33
N LEU A 493 -8.17 22.18 2.24
CA LEU A 493 -9.00 21.41 3.16
C LEU A 493 -9.89 22.28 4.05
N ARG A 494 -9.41 23.45 4.49
CA ARG A 494 -10.20 24.37 5.32
C ARG A 494 -11.46 24.81 4.58
N ASP A 495 -11.32 25.42 3.40
CA ASP A 495 -12.47 25.90 2.62
C ASP A 495 -13.33 24.73 2.11
N PHE A 496 -12.69 23.60 1.77
CA PHE A 496 -13.39 22.35 1.46
C PHE A 496 -14.28 21.87 2.62
N SER A 497 -13.82 22.00 3.86
CA SER A 497 -14.60 21.62 5.06
C SER A 497 -15.87 22.45 5.28
N ARG A 498 -15.92 23.67 4.73
CA ARG A 498 -17.07 24.58 4.79
C ARG A 498 -18.14 24.22 3.75
N GLU A 499 -17.71 23.66 2.62
CA GLU A 499 -18.58 23.34 1.48
C GLU A 499 -19.06 21.89 1.46
N MET A 500 -18.22 20.95 1.89
CA MET A 500 -18.53 19.53 1.76
C MET A 500 -19.66 19.13 2.72
N ILE A 501 -20.72 18.57 2.15
CA ILE A 501 -21.85 18.01 2.88
C ILE A 501 -21.79 16.49 2.75
N PRO A 502 -21.75 15.71 3.84
CA PRO A 502 -21.71 14.25 3.75
C PRO A 502 -22.83 13.71 2.86
N GLY A 503 -22.48 12.77 1.98
CA GLY A 503 -23.43 12.14 1.06
C GLY A 503 -23.93 13.01 -0.09
N GLN A 504 -23.43 14.24 -0.22
CA GLN A 504 -23.76 15.13 -1.33
C GLN A 504 -22.47 15.61 -1.98
N GLN A 505 -22.46 15.67 -3.31
CA GLN A 505 -21.37 16.29 -4.07
C GLN A 505 -21.90 17.57 -4.70
N GLY A 506 -21.53 18.70 -4.10
CA GLY A 506 -21.87 20.02 -4.61
C GLY A 506 -21.08 20.35 -5.89
N ARG A 507 -21.29 21.56 -6.40
CA ARG A 507 -20.51 22.04 -7.57
C ARG A 507 -19.12 22.50 -7.18
N PHE A 508 -18.97 23.15 -6.02
CA PHE A 508 -17.73 23.85 -5.66
C PHE A 508 -16.74 22.99 -4.89
N ASP A 509 -17.19 22.18 -3.92
CA ASP A 509 -16.40 21.09 -3.31
C ASP A 509 -15.84 20.12 -4.37
N LYS A 510 -16.65 19.70 -5.35
CA LYS A 510 -16.20 18.89 -6.48
C LYS A 510 -15.13 19.61 -7.29
N LEU A 511 -15.35 20.89 -7.61
CA LEU A 511 -14.38 21.70 -8.35
C LEU A 511 -13.04 21.76 -7.62
N MET A 512 -13.05 22.05 -6.30
CA MET A 512 -11.84 22.08 -5.48
C MET A 512 -11.10 20.75 -5.50
N SER A 513 -11.82 19.64 -5.31
CA SER A 513 -11.23 18.30 -5.35
C SER A 513 -10.66 17.94 -6.71
N ASP A 514 -11.39 18.22 -7.80
CA ASP A 514 -10.91 17.93 -9.16
C ASP A 514 -9.66 18.76 -9.50
N TYR A 515 -9.63 20.04 -9.12
CA TYR A 515 -8.46 20.91 -9.32
C TYR A 515 -7.25 20.45 -8.51
N PHE A 516 -7.46 20.09 -7.25
CA PHE A 516 -6.39 19.59 -6.39
C PHE A 516 -5.81 18.29 -6.97
N ASN A 517 -6.65 17.31 -7.33
CA ASN A 517 -6.22 16.06 -7.96
C ASN A 517 -5.46 16.31 -9.27
N PHE A 518 -5.98 17.21 -10.12
CA PHE A 518 -5.35 17.56 -11.38
C PHE A 518 -3.96 18.15 -11.17
N LEU A 519 -3.83 19.16 -10.30
CA LEU A 519 -2.54 19.80 -10.01
C LEU A 519 -1.56 18.81 -9.40
N CYS A 520 -2.02 17.93 -8.51
CA CYS A 520 -1.13 16.98 -7.86
C CYS A 520 -0.42 16.04 -8.85
N SER A 521 -1.14 15.56 -9.86
CA SER A 521 -0.57 14.75 -10.94
C SER A 521 0.21 15.59 -11.96
N GLU A 522 -0.38 16.69 -12.42
CA GLU A 522 0.10 17.33 -13.65
C GLU A 522 1.32 18.24 -13.44
N LEU A 523 1.55 18.73 -12.22
CA LEU A 523 2.79 19.43 -11.86
C LEU A 523 4.01 18.51 -12.02
N LEU A 524 3.94 17.28 -11.50
CA LEU A 524 5.01 16.28 -11.63
C LEU A 524 5.29 15.91 -13.09
N LYS A 525 4.23 15.71 -13.88
CA LYS A 525 4.34 15.46 -15.34
C LYS A 525 4.87 16.65 -16.15
N CYS A 526 4.89 17.84 -15.57
CA CYS A 526 5.53 19.03 -16.12
C CYS A 526 6.96 19.24 -15.58
N HIS A 527 7.45 18.33 -14.74
CA HIS A 527 8.75 18.37 -14.08
C HIS A 527 8.91 19.50 -13.05
N TYR A 528 7.82 19.85 -12.36
CA TYR A 528 7.86 20.73 -11.19
C TYR A 528 7.42 19.93 -9.96
N ASP A 529 8.38 19.52 -9.13
CA ASP A 529 8.09 18.96 -7.81
C ASP A 529 7.54 20.06 -6.88
N TYR A 530 6.76 19.65 -5.90
CA TYR A 530 6.07 20.55 -4.98
C TYR A 530 5.85 19.88 -3.62
N ASP A 531 5.60 20.69 -2.59
CA ASP A 531 4.98 20.20 -1.37
C ASP A 531 3.55 20.72 -1.20
N VAL A 532 2.66 19.91 -0.64
CA VAL A 532 1.32 20.31 -0.22
C VAL A 532 1.42 21.04 1.12
N ILE A 533 0.92 22.27 1.19
CA ILE A 533 1.05 23.17 2.35
C ILE A 533 -0.33 23.49 2.93
N PRO A 534 -0.62 23.09 4.20
CA PRO A 534 -1.76 23.58 4.94
C PRO A 534 -1.73 25.11 5.08
N ASP A 535 -2.87 25.78 4.85
CA ASP A 535 -2.98 27.24 4.91
C ASP A 535 -2.51 27.84 6.25
N ARG A 536 -2.70 27.14 7.38
CA ARG A 536 -2.24 27.54 8.71
C ARG A 536 -0.72 27.73 8.86
N LEU A 537 0.07 27.17 7.93
CA LEU A 537 1.54 27.30 7.91
C LEU A 537 2.00 28.52 7.09
N LEU A 538 1.12 29.11 6.28
CA LEU A 538 1.38 30.37 5.57
C LEU A 538 1.28 31.52 6.56
N ARG A 539 2.43 31.99 7.02
CA ARG A 539 2.51 33.12 7.94
C ARG A 539 3.67 34.03 7.56
N VAL A 540 3.53 35.32 7.80
CA VAL A 540 4.51 36.34 7.41
C VAL A 540 5.88 36.06 8.04
N GLU A 541 5.93 35.54 9.27
CA GLU A 541 7.18 35.18 9.94
C GLU A 541 8.00 34.10 9.23
N ASN A 542 7.36 33.30 8.38
CA ASN A 542 7.97 32.24 7.58
C ASN A 542 8.44 32.75 6.21
N VAL A 543 8.17 34.01 5.85
CA VAL A 543 8.55 34.60 4.57
C VAL A 543 9.86 35.38 4.72
N ARG A 544 10.86 35.06 3.89
CA ARG A 544 12.13 35.80 3.81
C ARG A 544 12.61 35.89 2.37
N ASP A 545 13.06 37.07 1.97
CA ASP A 545 13.62 37.34 0.63
C ASP A 545 12.72 36.87 -0.52
N GLY A 546 11.39 37.02 -0.36
CA GLY A 546 10.40 36.58 -1.35
C GLY A 546 10.20 35.06 -1.41
N ARG A 547 10.59 34.31 -0.38
CA ARG A 547 10.48 32.85 -0.30
C ARG A 547 9.80 32.42 0.98
N LEU A 548 8.99 31.38 0.92
CA LEU A 548 8.39 30.75 2.10
C LEU A 548 9.34 29.67 2.63
N ARG A 549 9.67 29.70 3.92
CA ARG A 549 10.53 28.71 4.58
C ARG A 549 9.76 27.95 5.63
N LEU A 550 9.68 26.63 5.50
CA LEU A 550 9.01 25.74 6.45
C LEU A 550 9.91 24.54 6.73
N GLY A 551 10.26 24.32 8.00
CA GLY A 551 11.27 23.31 8.33
C GLY A 551 12.59 23.60 7.63
N ASP A 552 13.12 22.60 6.93
CA ASP A 552 14.33 22.70 6.10
C ASP A 552 14.02 23.02 4.61
N GLU A 553 12.75 23.20 4.26
CA GLU A 553 12.29 23.49 2.90
C GLU A 553 12.21 25.00 2.61
N GLU A 554 12.42 25.35 1.33
CA GLU A 554 12.31 26.72 0.84
C GLU A 554 11.56 26.76 -0.51
N TYR A 555 10.43 27.47 -0.53
CA TYR A 555 9.56 27.58 -1.70
C TYR A 555 9.69 28.96 -2.35
N GLU A 556 9.95 28.97 -3.65
CA GLU A 556 10.06 30.17 -4.50
C GLU A 556 8.72 30.61 -5.08
N ALA A 557 7.76 29.69 -5.16
CA ALA A 557 6.41 29.97 -5.64
C ALA A 557 5.33 29.22 -4.87
N ILE A 558 4.15 29.83 -4.75
CA ILE A 558 2.97 29.21 -4.16
C ILE A 558 1.83 29.12 -5.19
N ILE A 559 1.23 27.95 -5.32
CA ILE A 559 0.04 27.70 -6.14
C ILE A 559 -1.18 27.58 -5.22
N VAL A 560 -2.16 28.45 -5.43
CA VAL A 560 -3.44 28.46 -4.72
C VAL A 560 -4.52 27.91 -5.67
N PRO A 561 -5.03 26.67 -5.43
CA PRO A 561 -6.17 26.13 -6.18
C PRO A 561 -7.44 26.96 -5.91
N PRO A 562 -8.56 26.72 -6.60
CA PRO A 562 -9.82 27.42 -6.29
C PRO A 562 -10.17 27.31 -4.80
N VAL A 563 -10.30 28.44 -4.13
CA VAL A 563 -10.81 28.58 -2.75
C VAL A 563 -11.65 29.86 -2.68
N ARG A 564 -12.63 29.95 -1.78
CA ARG A 564 -13.40 31.18 -1.54
C ARG A 564 -12.63 32.18 -0.70
N SER A 565 -11.91 31.69 0.30
CA SER A 565 -11.23 32.52 1.28
C SER A 565 -9.98 31.81 1.82
N LEU A 566 -9.03 32.60 2.30
CA LEU A 566 -7.88 32.15 3.06
C LEU A 566 -7.84 32.89 4.40
N PRO A 567 -7.19 32.35 5.44
CA PRO A 567 -6.92 33.11 6.66
C PRO A 567 -6.13 34.39 6.36
N GLU A 568 -6.40 35.48 7.10
CA GLU A 568 -5.74 36.78 6.87
C GLU A 568 -4.21 36.67 6.85
N GLY A 569 -3.63 35.96 7.83
CA GLY A 569 -2.18 35.76 7.89
C GLY A 569 -1.60 35.01 6.68
N ALA A 570 -2.38 34.14 6.05
CA ALA A 570 -1.98 33.45 4.82
C ALA A 570 -1.99 34.42 3.62
N VAL A 571 -3.00 35.29 3.53
CA VAL A 571 -3.06 36.33 2.49
C VAL A 571 -1.90 37.32 2.65
N GLU A 572 -1.62 37.77 3.88
CA GLU A 572 -0.48 38.64 4.18
C GLU A 572 0.86 38.00 3.80
N ALA A 573 1.06 36.71 4.11
CA ALA A 573 2.26 35.98 3.73
C ALA A 573 2.46 35.90 2.21
N LEU A 574 1.39 35.64 1.45
CA LEU A 574 1.43 35.62 -0.01
C LEU A 574 1.75 36.99 -0.61
N ILE A 575 1.23 38.07 0.00
CA ILE A 575 1.54 39.45 -0.41
C ILE A 575 3.01 39.76 -0.15
N GLU A 576 3.53 39.48 1.05
CA GLU A 576 4.94 39.70 1.40
C GLU A 576 5.88 38.92 0.46
N MET A 577 5.52 37.67 0.15
CA MET A 577 6.27 36.84 -0.79
C MET A 577 6.29 37.46 -2.19
N TYR A 578 5.14 37.91 -2.68
CA TYR A 578 5.00 38.57 -3.98
C TYR A 578 5.75 39.92 -4.06
N GLU A 579 5.72 40.73 -2.99
CA GLU A 579 6.50 41.96 -2.88
C GLU A 579 8.01 41.68 -2.90
N GLY A 580 8.43 40.63 -2.20
CA GLY A 580 9.82 40.19 -2.06
C GLY A 580 10.44 39.58 -3.33
N GLY A 581 9.64 39.18 -4.32
CA GLY A 581 10.12 38.60 -5.58
C GLY A 581 9.65 37.17 -5.89
N GLY A 582 8.87 36.56 -5.00
CA GLY A 582 8.35 35.20 -5.18
C GLY A 582 7.23 35.10 -6.21
N GLY A 583 6.97 33.86 -6.64
CA GLY A 583 5.87 33.53 -7.54
C GLY A 583 4.57 33.25 -6.79
N VAL A 584 3.45 33.78 -7.27
CA VAL A 584 2.11 33.40 -6.80
C VAL A 584 1.26 33.04 -8.00
N MET A 585 0.76 31.80 -8.02
CA MET A 585 -0.29 31.37 -8.95
C MET A 585 -1.60 31.26 -8.19
N ALA A 586 -2.62 32.01 -8.59
CA ALA A 586 -3.90 32.02 -7.89
C ALA A 586 -5.08 31.81 -8.85
N SER A 587 -6.07 31.03 -8.44
CA SER A 587 -7.34 30.94 -9.15
C SER A 587 -8.11 32.25 -9.10
N GLU A 588 -8.65 32.68 -10.24
CA GLU A 588 -9.58 33.82 -10.33
C GLU A 588 -10.87 33.61 -9.51
N LEU A 589 -11.15 32.38 -9.08
CA LEU A 589 -12.23 32.08 -8.13
C LEU A 589 -11.91 32.55 -6.70
N SER A 590 -10.63 32.78 -6.39
CA SER A 590 -10.13 33.30 -5.11
C SER A 590 -10.12 34.83 -5.13
N GLY A 591 -11.31 35.43 -5.31
CA GLY A 591 -11.47 36.85 -5.68
C GLY A 591 -10.73 37.83 -4.77
N GLU A 592 -10.88 37.69 -3.45
CA GLU A 592 -10.25 38.59 -2.47
C GLU A 592 -8.71 38.57 -2.58
N LEU A 593 -8.11 37.38 -2.62
CA LEU A 593 -6.66 37.23 -2.77
C LEU A 593 -6.17 37.89 -4.06
N VAL A 594 -6.85 37.63 -5.18
CA VAL A 594 -6.47 38.18 -6.50
C VAL A 594 -6.59 39.70 -6.52
N GLU A 595 -7.63 40.27 -5.92
CA GLU A 595 -7.80 41.72 -5.82
C GLU A 595 -6.67 42.35 -5.01
N ARG A 596 -6.32 41.76 -3.86
CA ARG A 596 -5.23 42.26 -3.01
C ARG A 596 -3.88 42.16 -3.70
N LEU A 597 -3.54 41.04 -4.34
CA LEU A 597 -2.30 40.88 -5.09
C LEU A 597 -2.18 41.90 -6.25
N LYS A 598 -3.28 42.17 -6.97
CA LYS A 598 -3.31 43.20 -8.04
C LYS A 598 -3.16 44.62 -7.50
N ALA A 599 -3.55 44.88 -6.26
CA ALA A 599 -3.44 46.20 -5.63
C ALA A 599 -2.00 46.54 -5.19
N VAL A 600 -1.13 45.53 -5.05
CA VAL A 600 0.29 45.71 -4.69
C VAL A 600 1.04 46.46 -5.80
N LYS A 601 1.53 47.67 -5.50
CA LYS A 601 2.25 48.51 -6.47
C LYS A 601 3.75 48.27 -6.37
N GLY A 602 4.39 47.97 -7.51
CA GLY A 602 5.84 47.81 -7.57
C GLY A 602 6.36 46.48 -7.02
N ALA A 603 5.49 45.47 -6.92
CA ALA A 603 5.88 44.10 -6.61
C ALA A 603 6.98 43.62 -7.57
N LYS A 604 7.96 42.91 -7.02
CA LYS A 604 9.06 42.31 -7.80
C LYS A 604 8.73 40.88 -8.26
N GLY A 605 7.72 40.27 -7.66
CA GLY A 605 7.34 38.88 -7.89
C GLY A 605 6.57 38.64 -9.18
N ARG A 606 6.23 37.37 -9.41
CA ARG A 606 5.55 36.89 -10.61
C ARG A 606 4.13 36.44 -10.24
N LEU A 607 3.11 37.07 -10.84
CA LEU A 607 1.71 36.70 -10.63
C LEU A 607 1.16 35.97 -11.86
N VAL A 608 0.65 34.76 -11.66
CA VAL A 608 -0.01 33.96 -12.69
C VAL A 608 -1.45 33.68 -12.25
N LEU A 609 -2.43 33.90 -13.13
CA LEU A 609 -3.84 33.67 -12.81
C LEU A 609 -4.35 32.40 -13.48
N LEU A 610 -4.96 31.49 -12.70
CA LEU A 610 -5.71 30.36 -13.23
C LEU A 610 -7.12 30.84 -13.60
N PRO A 611 -7.51 30.78 -14.89
CA PRO A 611 -8.78 31.35 -15.33
C PRO A 611 -9.99 30.72 -14.66
N LYS A 612 -11.03 31.52 -14.39
CA LYS A 612 -12.27 31.03 -13.77
C LYS A 612 -12.98 29.95 -14.60
N GLU A 613 -12.95 30.09 -15.93
CA GLU A 613 -13.59 29.18 -16.88
C GLU A 613 -12.52 28.55 -17.77
N ILE A 614 -11.90 27.47 -17.29
CA ILE A 614 -10.92 26.69 -18.05
C ILE A 614 -11.23 25.20 -17.92
N SER A 615 -11.18 24.48 -19.04
CA SER A 615 -11.28 23.01 -19.02
C SER A 615 -9.95 22.39 -18.58
N PHE A 616 -9.96 21.22 -17.94
CA PHE A 616 -8.71 20.53 -17.57
C PHE A 616 -7.83 20.18 -18.77
N ALA A 617 -8.41 19.96 -19.96
CA ALA A 617 -7.64 19.75 -21.19
C ALA A 617 -6.88 21.01 -21.61
N GLU A 618 -7.54 22.18 -21.55
CA GLU A 618 -6.91 23.46 -21.85
C GLU A 618 -5.89 23.85 -20.78
N LEU A 619 -6.20 23.62 -19.49
CA LEU A 619 -5.27 23.84 -18.39
C LEU A 619 -4.03 22.97 -18.55
N LYS A 620 -4.17 21.68 -18.86
CA LYS A 620 -3.05 20.76 -19.15
C LYS A 620 -2.16 21.28 -20.27
N ALA A 621 -2.73 21.82 -21.33
CA ALA A 621 -1.96 22.37 -22.45
C ALA A 621 -1.21 23.66 -22.09
N ARG A 622 -1.78 24.51 -21.23
CA ARG A 622 -1.18 25.81 -20.85
C ARG A 622 -0.25 25.75 -19.63
N LEU A 623 -0.46 24.79 -18.75
CA LEU A 623 0.24 24.67 -17.47
C LEU A 623 1.78 24.76 -17.61
N PRO A 624 2.46 24.12 -18.58
CA PRO A 624 3.91 24.26 -18.74
C PRO A 624 4.36 25.72 -18.89
N SER A 625 3.72 26.48 -19.79
CA SER A 625 4.04 27.91 -20.01
C SER A 625 3.71 28.78 -18.79
N MET A 626 2.66 28.42 -18.04
CA MET A 626 2.30 29.11 -16.80
C MET A 626 3.34 28.88 -15.71
N LEU A 627 3.88 27.66 -15.60
CA LEU A 627 4.93 27.31 -14.64
C LEU A 627 6.26 27.97 -14.98
N GLU A 628 6.66 27.99 -16.26
CA GLU A 628 7.85 28.72 -16.73
C GLU A 628 7.78 30.22 -16.41
N THR A 629 6.58 30.79 -16.44
CA THR A 629 6.34 32.19 -16.03
C THR A 629 6.39 32.33 -14.50
N LEU A 630 5.90 31.34 -13.76
CA LEU A 630 5.79 31.39 -12.30
C LEU A 630 7.14 31.27 -11.60
N VAL A 631 7.97 30.31 -12.00
CA VAL A 631 9.20 29.94 -11.29
C VAL A 631 10.20 29.32 -12.25
N ASP A 632 11.50 29.55 -12.00
CA ASP A 632 12.54 28.97 -12.85
C ASP A 632 12.63 27.45 -12.59
N PRO A 633 12.74 26.60 -13.62
CA PRO A 633 12.72 25.15 -13.45
C PRO A 633 13.89 24.66 -12.59
N ASP A 634 13.67 23.57 -11.87
CA ASP A 634 14.74 22.85 -11.16
C ASP A 634 15.50 21.89 -12.10
N ILE A 635 14.77 21.30 -13.05
CA ILE A 635 15.28 20.40 -14.09
C ILE A 635 14.36 20.52 -15.32
N ARG A 636 14.89 20.25 -16.51
CA ARG A 636 14.09 20.00 -17.72
C ARG A 636 14.38 18.61 -18.24
N ILE A 637 13.33 17.87 -18.55
CA ILE A 637 13.39 16.54 -19.15
C ILE A 637 12.54 16.57 -20.42
N SER A 638 13.09 16.05 -21.53
CA SER A 638 12.43 16.14 -22.85
C SER A 638 11.20 15.24 -23.01
N SER A 639 10.91 14.34 -22.06
CA SER A 639 9.73 13.47 -22.07
C SER A 639 8.95 13.58 -20.77
N ARG A 640 7.61 13.62 -20.87
CA ARG A 640 6.67 13.61 -19.73
C ARG A 640 6.50 12.24 -19.08
N GLU A 641 7.04 11.19 -19.70
CA GLU A 641 6.97 9.82 -19.20
C GLU A 641 8.04 9.54 -18.12
N VAL A 642 8.96 10.47 -17.87
CA VAL A 642 10.02 10.35 -16.87
C VAL A 642 9.79 11.37 -15.76
N GLY A 643 9.43 10.89 -14.58
CA GLY A 643 9.33 11.71 -13.36
C GLY A 643 10.67 11.79 -12.64
N TYR A 644 10.80 12.73 -11.70
CA TYR A 644 11.97 12.84 -10.84
C TYR A 644 11.61 13.26 -9.41
N ILE A 645 12.55 13.03 -8.49
CA ILE A 645 12.66 13.71 -7.19
C ILE A 645 14.10 14.19 -7.01
N HIS A 646 14.27 15.33 -6.32
CA HIS A 646 15.57 15.96 -6.10
C HIS A 646 15.87 16.12 -4.61
N ARG A 647 17.08 15.77 -4.20
CA ARG A 647 17.65 16.08 -2.88
C ARG A 647 18.98 16.79 -2.99
N ARG A 648 19.30 17.61 -2.00
CA ARG A 648 20.60 18.27 -1.86
C ARG A 648 21.28 17.89 -0.57
N ASP A 649 22.50 17.39 -0.69
CA ASP A 649 23.36 17.04 0.43
C ASP A 649 24.73 17.74 0.32
N GLY A 650 24.84 18.90 0.95
CA GLY A 650 26.02 19.76 0.84
C GLY A 650 26.23 20.28 -0.58
N ASP A 651 27.29 19.83 -1.24
CA ASP A 651 27.66 20.17 -2.63
C ASP A 651 27.16 19.16 -3.68
N LEU A 652 26.38 18.17 -3.24
CA LEU A 652 25.78 17.14 -4.08
C LEU A 652 24.32 17.45 -4.33
N ASP A 653 23.92 17.44 -5.60
CA ASP A 653 22.51 17.36 -6.00
C ASP A 653 22.24 15.93 -6.49
N ILE A 654 21.21 15.30 -5.93
CA ILE A 654 20.85 13.90 -6.12
C ILE A 654 19.49 13.88 -6.82
N TYR A 655 19.46 13.37 -8.04
CA TYR A 655 18.25 13.25 -8.85
C TYR A 655 17.93 11.77 -9.07
N PHE A 656 16.78 11.31 -8.59
CA PHE A 656 16.25 10.00 -8.93
C PHE A 656 15.19 10.17 -10.00
N LEU A 657 15.44 9.61 -11.19
CA LEU A 657 14.53 9.66 -12.33
C LEU A 657 13.95 8.27 -12.57
N ALA A 658 12.65 8.19 -12.86
CA ALA A 658 11.97 6.92 -13.14
C ALA A 658 10.94 7.06 -14.27
N SER A 659 11.02 6.14 -15.22
CA SER A 659 10.15 6.07 -16.41
C SER A 659 8.87 5.30 -16.10
N ASP A 660 7.72 5.84 -16.51
CA ASP A 660 6.43 5.14 -16.52
C ASP A 660 6.15 4.40 -17.84
N SER A 661 7.10 4.43 -18.79
CA SER A 661 6.89 3.88 -20.12
C SER A 661 7.16 2.38 -20.19
N GLU A 662 6.25 1.65 -20.83
CA GLU A 662 6.41 0.24 -21.24
C GLU A 662 7.39 0.04 -22.40
N LYS A 663 7.90 1.13 -22.97
CA LYS A 663 8.83 1.13 -24.10
C LYS A 663 10.09 1.91 -23.74
N PRO A 664 11.22 1.63 -24.40
CA PRO A 664 12.41 2.45 -24.23
C PRO A 664 12.13 3.93 -24.56
N VAL A 665 12.65 4.85 -23.75
CA VAL A 665 12.53 6.30 -23.94
C VAL A 665 13.91 6.93 -23.83
N GLU A 666 14.34 7.62 -24.88
CA GLU A 666 15.53 8.48 -24.83
C GLU A 666 15.13 9.90 -24.42
N VAL A 667 15.83 10.45 -23.43
CA VAL A 667 15.58 11.80 -22.92
C VAL A 667 16.86 12.64 -22.91
N GLU A 668 16.67 13.93 -23.14
CA GLU A 668 17.65 14.97 -22.83
C GLU A 668 17.27 15.61 -21.49
N VAL A 669 18.26 15.72 -20.59
CA VAL A 669 18.11 16.27 -19.25
C VAL A 669 18.95 17.54 -19.16
N GLU A 670 18.34 18.64 -18.72
CA GLU A 670 19.01 19.92 -18.48
C GLU A 670 18.84 20.39 -17.03
N ILE A 671 19.94 20.80 -16.40
CA ILE A 671 19.98 21.22 -14.99
C ILE A 671 20.61 22.62 -14.90
N PRO A 672 20.02 23.57 -14.15
CA PRO A 672 20.33 25.01 -14.19
C PRO A 672 21.59 25.39 -13.38
N PHE A 673 22.62 24.54 -13.42
CA PHE A 673 23.94 24.81 -12.90
C PHE A 673 24.98 23.91 -13.57
N GLU A 674 26.25 24.30 -13.52
CA GLU A 674 27.37 23.51 -14.07
C GLU A 674 27.90 22.52 -13.02
N GLY A 675 28.05 21.25 -13.40
CA GLY A 675 28.59 20.21 -12.54
C GLY A 675 28.96 18.93 -13.27
N ARG A 676 29.68 18.05 -12.57
CA ARG A 676 30.02 16.70 -13.05
C ARG A 676 28.90 15.74 -12.73
N VAL A 677 28.44 14.95 -13.70
CA VAL A 677 27.33 14.00 -13.56
C VAL A 677 27.85 12.58 -13.35
N GLU A 678 27.39 11.91 -12.30
CA GLU A 678 27.65 10.50 -12.01
C GLU A 678 26.34 9.71 -12.00
N HIS A 679 26.33 8.53 -12.60
CA HIS A 679 25.26 7.54 -12.44
C HIS A 679 25.65 6.58 -11.33
N TRP A 680 24.83 6.56 -10.27
CA TRP A 680 24.97 5.68 -9.12
C TRP A 680 23.96 4.54 -9.28
N ASP A 681 24.41 3.42 -9.82
CA ASP A 681 23.54 2.29 -10.15
C ASP A 681 23.03 1.62 -8.87
N ALA A 682 21.74 1.78 -8.58
CA ALA A 682 21.12 1.21 -7.40
C ALA A 682 21.01 -0.33 -7.46
N GLU A 683 21.07 -0.96 -8.65
CA GLU A 683 21.02 -2.42 -8.77
C GLU A 683 22.36 -3.03 -8.35
N SER A 684 23.48 -2.47 -8.82
CA SER A 684 24.82 -3.03 -8.61
C SER A 684 25.62 -2.36 -7.48
N GLY A 685 25.28 -1.12 -7.10
CA GLY A 685 26.11 -0.25 -6.25
C GLY A 685 27.29 0.39 -7.01
N GLY A 686 27.38 0.17 -8.32
CA GLY A 686 28.42 0.75 -9.18
C GLY A 686 28.24 2.25 -9.38
N ILE A 687 29.35 2.98 -9.53
CA ILE A 687 29.34 4.41 -9.83
C ILE A 687 30.13 4.63 -11.11
N SER A 688 29.50 5.28 -12.08
CA SER A 688 30.11 5.60 -13.38
C SER A 688 29.85 7.05 -13.76
N GLU A 689 30.78 7.67 -14.47
CA GLU A 689 30.60 9.02 -14.98
C GLU A 689 29.66 9.05 -16.19
N VAL A 690 28.79 10.08 -16.27
CA VAL A 690 27.89 10.30 -17.40
C VAL A 690 28.44 11.43 -18.27
N PRO A 691 28.61 11.21 -19.59
CA PRO A 691 29.00 12.29 -20.50
C PRO A 691 27.98 13.44 -20.46
N ALA A 692 28.45 14.64 -20.17
CA ALA A 692 27.61 15.84 -20.08
C ALA A 692 28.28 17.05 -20.73
N GLU A 693 27.47 17.94 -21.29
CA GLU A 693 27.86 19.25 -21.80
C GLU A 693 27.60 20.30 -20.71
N THR A 694 28.63 21.06 -20.32
CA THR A 694 28.50 22.18 -19.37
C THR A 694 28.80 23.51 -20.05
N GLY A 695 27.97 24.52 -19.80
CA GLY A 695 28.22 25.88 -20.23
C GLY A 695 27.01 26.80 -20.11
N GLY A 696 27.25 28.09 -19.90
CA GLY A 696 26.18 29.09 -19.77
C GLY A 696 25.36 28.93 -18.50
N GLY A 697 25.91 28.29 -17.46
CA GLY A 697 25.20 27.99 -16.21
C GLY A 697 24.32 26.75 -16.27
N TRP A 698 24.51 25.84 -17.25
CA TRP A 698 23.73 24.61 -17.40
C TRP A 698 24.62 23.38 -17.52
N THR A 699 24.07 22.24 -17.10
CA THR A 699 24.58 20.89 -17.39
C THR A 699 23.54 20.14 -18.22
N ARG A 700 23.94 19.55 -19.34
CA ARG A 700 23.06 18.76 -20.22
C ARG A 700 23.63 17.37 -20.48
N PHE A 701 22.79 16.35 -20.42
CA PHE A 701 23.17 14.99 -20.78
C PHE A 701 21.99 14.22 -21.37
N ARG A 702 22.28 13.07 -21.98
CA ARG A 702 21.27 12.17 -22.53
C ARG A 702 21.27 10.86 -21.78
N TRP A 703 20.09 10.29 -21.62
CA TRP A 703 19.90 8.97 -21.05
C TRP A 703 18.80 8.23 -21.79
N ARG A 704 18.99 6.92 -21.99
CA ARG A 704 17.97 6.03 -22.52
C ARG A 704 17.49 5.14 -21.39
N PHE A 705 16.21 5.28 -21.06
CA PHE A 705 15.51 4.41 -20.13
C PHE A 705 14.97 3.21 -20.90
N GLU A 706 15.28 2.00 -20.47
CA GLU A 706 14.55 0.79 -20.83
C GLU A 706 13.14 0.79 -20.19
N PRO A 707 12.23 -0.11 -20.60
CA PRO A 707 10.87 -0.15 -20.05
C PRO A 707 10.85 -0.16 -18.52
N PHE A 708 10.18 0.83 -17.92
CA PHE A 708 10.10 1.05 -16.47
C PHE A 708 11.46 1.19 -15.74
N GLU A 709 12.54 1.54 -16.45
CA GLU A 709 13.84 1.77 -15.83
C GLU A 709 13.82 3.04 -14.97
N SER A 710 14.67 3.02 -13.95
CA SER A 710 14.98 4.17 -13.09
C SER A 710 16.49 4.36 -13.03
N ALA A 711 16.92 5.59 -12.78
CA ALA A 711 18.33 5.96 -12.69
C ALA A 711 18.55 7.01 -11.62
N LEU A 712 19.63 6.86 -10.85
CA LEU A 712 20.05 7.81 -9.83
C LEU A 712 21.27 8.58 -10.31
N PHE A 713 21.14 9.89 -10.46
CA PHE A 713 22.20 10.80 -10.88
C PHE A 713 22.66 11.65 -9.71
N VAL A 714 23.96 11.68 -9.47
CA VAL A 714 24.60 12.55 -8.46
C VAL A 714 25.45 13.57 -9.18
N ILE A 715 25.22 14.85 -8.90
CA ILE A 715 25.87 15.97 -9.58
C ILE A 715 26.72 16.74 -8.58
N ARG A 716 28.01 16.88 -8.91
CA ARG A 716 28.97 17.63 -8.10
C ARG A 716 29.10 19.04 -8.66
N ARG A 717 28.52 20.02 -7.98
CA ARG A 717 28.52 21.43 -8.42
C ARG A 717 29.94 21.97 -8.64
N GLY A 718 30.12 22.77 -9.69
CA GLY A 718 31.36 23.50 -9.97
C GLY A 718 32.56 22.63 -10.30
N ARG A 719 32.37 21.32 -10.49
CA ARG A 719 33.41 20.41 -11.01
C ARG A 719 33.28 20.31 -12.52
N SER A 720 34.42 20.39 -13.22
CA SER A 720 34.47 20.18 -14.66
C SER A 720 33.98 18.76 -15.02
N PRO A 721 33.32 18.59 -16.18
CA PRO A 721 33.05 17.27 -16.73
C PRO A 721 34.34 16.47 -16.82
N GLY A 722 34.33 15.23 -16.34
CA GLY A 722 35.42 14.30 -16.54
C GLY A 722 35.38 13.67 -17.93
N ARG A 723 36.35 12.79 -18.19
CA ARG A 723 36.45 12.03 -19.43
C ARG A 723 35.71 10.71 -19.24
N ALA A 724 34.65 10.53 -20.02
CA ALA A 724 33.84 9.32 -20.00
C ALA A 724 34.67 8.04 -20.24
N GLU A 725 34.32 6.97 -19.51
CA GLU A 725 34.50 5.62 -20.02
C GLU A 725 33.30 5.31 -20.94
N SER A 726 33.57 4.85 -22.16
CA SER A 726 32.51 4.50 -23.10
C SER A 726 31.77 3.27 -22.59
N ARG A 727 30.54 3.43 -22.09
CA ARG A 727 29.59 2.31 -22.06
C ARG A 727 29.35 1.89 -23.51
N VAL A 728 29.55 0.60 -23.82
CA VAL A 728 29.16 0.06 -25.12
C VAL A 728 27.65 0.23 -25.24
N LYS A 729 27.19 1.00 -26.23
CA LYS A 729 25.77 1.18 -26.45
C LYS A 729 25.21 -0.11 -27.04
N HIS A 730 24.12 -0.63 -26.48
CA HIS A 730 23.48 -1.85 -27.00
C HIS A 730 23.03 -1.72 -28.47
N GLU A 731 22.86 -0.49 -28.96
CA GLU A 731 22.54 -0.16 -30.37
C GLU A 731 23.74 -0.24 -31.33
N GLU A 732 24.97 -0.22 -30.80
CA GLU A 732 26.19 -0.43 -31.58
C GLU A 732 26.53 -1.92 -31.75
N LEU A 733 25.87 -2.78 -30.96
CA LEU A 733 26.01 -4.23 -31.05
C LEU A 733 25.28 -4.76 -32.28
N LYS A 734 25.92 -5.68 -33.00
CA LYS A 734 25.32 -6.36 -34.14
C LYS A 734 24.75 -7.69 -33.70
N LEU A 735 23.56 -8.01 -34.22
CA LEU A 735 22.98 -9.33 -34.04
C LEU A 735 23.90 -10.37 -34.69
N ILE A 736 24.43 -11.28 -33.88
CA ILE A 736 25.26 -12.41 -34.32
C ILE A 736 24.36 -13.57 -34.72
N GLU A 737 23.46 -13.97 -33.82
CA GLU A 737 22.62 -15.16 -33.97
C GLU A 737 21.31 -15.02 -33.19
N VAL A 738 20.23 -15.60 -33.72
CA VAL A 738 18.98 -15.85 -32.97
C VAL A 738 18.95 -17.33 -32.63
N LEU A 739 18.91 -17.65 -31.33
CA LEU A 739 18.95 -19.04 -30.84
C LEU A 739 17.56 -19.68 -30.81
N ASP A 740 16.94 -19.83 -31.98
CA ASP A 740 15.59 -20.38 -32.16
C ASP A 740 15.52 -21.92 -32.13
N GLY A 741 14.33 -22.49 -31.85
CA GLY A 741 14.09 -23.93 -31.89
C GLY A 741 14.12 -24.62 -30.52
N GLU A 742 14.46 -25.91 -30.53
CA GLU A 742 14.44 -26.78 -29.34
C GLU A 742 15.69 -26.58 -28.48
N TRP A 743 15.48 -26.44 -27.18
CA TRP A 743 16.51 -26.42 -26.16
C TRP A 743 16.40 -27.68 -25.31
N GLU A 744 17.52 -28.17 -24.78
CA GLU A 744 17.45 -29.16 -23.69
C GLU A 744 16.76 -28.50 -22.49
N PHE A 745 15.88 -29.25 -21.82
CA PHE A 745 14.99 -28.71 -20.81
C PHE A 745 14.96 -29.58 -19.55
N GLU A 746 15.05 -28.92 -18.40
CA GLU A 746 15.04 -29.58 -17.10
C GLU A 746 14.15 -28.82 -16.10
N MET A 747 13.26 -29.57 -15.44
CA MET A 747 12.49 -29.07 -14.30
C MET A 747 13.30 -29.26 -13.01
N GLU A 748 13.52 -28.20 -12.25
CA GLU A 748 14.24 -28.31 -10.97
C GLU A 748 13.36 -28.90 -9.87
N GLY A 749 12.10 -28.43 -9.78
CA GLY A 749 11.12 -28.83 -8.77
C GLY A 749 10.08 -29.84 -9.26
N ASP A 750 9.11 -30.10 -8.38
CA ASP A 750 7.94 -30.94 -8.67
C ASP A 750 6.85 -30.12 -9.37
N ASN A 751 6.25 -30.68 -10.41
CA ASN A 751 4.97 -30.21 -10.94
C ASN A 751 3.84 -30.65 -10.01
N CYS A 752 2.68 -30.01 -10.12
CA CYS A 752 1.52 -30.42 -9.35
C CYS A 752 0.29 -30.73 -10.21
N LEU A 753 -0.57 -31.58 -9.67
CA LEU A 753 -1.92 -31.84 -10.17
C LEU A 753 -2.90 -31.68 -9.00
N PRO A 754 -3.70 -30.60 -8.95
CA PRO A 754 -4.74 -30.44 -7.94
C PRO A 754 -5.85 -31.47 -8.16
N LEU A 755 -6.21 -32.20 -7.10
CA LEU A 755 -7.34 -33.11 -7.10
C LEU A 755 -8.57 -32.31 -6.68
N GLU A 756 -9.30 -31.72 -7.62
CA GLU A 756 -10.43 -30.82 -7.28
C GLU A 756 -11.77 -31.55 -7.15
N ARG A 757 -11.90 -32.73 -7.76
CA ARG A 757 -13.15 -33.50 -7.77
C ARG A 757 -13.12 -34.60 -6.71
N TRP A 758 -13.85 -34.38 -5.62
CA TRP A 758 -13.98 -35.35 -4.53
C TRP A 758 -15.42 -35.82 -4.34
N GLY A 759 -15.60 -37.13 -4.22
CA GLY A 759 -16.81 -37.72 -3.67
C GLY A 759 -16.70 -37.79 -2.15
N LEU A 760 -17.68 -37.23 -1.44
CA LEU A 760 -17.83 -37.35 0.01
C LEU A 760 -18.92 -38.37 0.31
N SER A 761 -18.61 -39.41 1.08
CA SER A 761 -19.62 -40.25 1.72
C SER A 761 -19.49 -40.19 3.24
N MET A 762 -20.63 -40.08 3.92
CA MET A 762 -20.73 -40.10 5.37
C MET A 762 -21.50 -41.34 5.82
N SER A 763 -20.99 -42.03 6.83
CA SER A 763 -21.70 -43.14 7.46
C SER A 763 -21.66 -43.05 8.97
N VAL A 764 -22.78 -43.36 9.64
CA VAL A 764 -22.90 -43.34 11.10
C VAL A 764 -23.07 -44.77 11.60
N ARG A 765 -22.27 -45.17 12.60
CA ARG A 765 -22.33 -46.49 13.25
C ARG A 765 -22.24 -46.32 14.78
N GLY A 766 -23.40 -46.32 15.45
CA GLY A 766 -23.46 -46.00 16.88
C GLY A 766 -23.05 -44.55 17.10
N ASP A 767 -22.11 -44.32 18.01
CA ASP A 767 -21.56 -42.99 18.31
C ASP A 767 -20.45 -42.56 17.33
N TRP A 768 -20.20 -43.33 16.27
CA TRP A 768 -19.13 -43.05 15.31
C TRP A 768 -19.66 -42.48 14.00
N THR A 769 -19.09 -41.36 13.55
CA THR A 769 -19.30 -40.82 12.21
C THR A 769 -18.03 -40.99 11.40
N VAL A 770 -18.12 -41.64 10.24
CA VAL A 770 -17.01 -41.83 9.31
C VAL A 770 -17.24 -41.00 8.06
N TYR A 771 -16.30 -40.11 7.76
CA TYR A 771 -16.25 -39.34 6.52
C TYR A 771 -15.21 -39.96 5.59
N GLU A 772 -15.60 -40.30 4.37
CA GLU A 772 -14.69 -40.78 3.32
C GLU A 772 -14.70 -39.80 2.16
N TYR A 773 -13.54 -39.21 1.89
CA TYR A 773 -13.27 -38.41 0.70
C TYR A 773 -12.55 -39.30 -0.31
N LYS A 774 -13.07 -39.38 -1.54
CA LYS A 774 -12.46 -40.16 -2.65
C LYS A 774 -12.25 -39.27 -3.87
N ALA A 775 -11.07 -39.35 -4.47
CA ALA A 775 -10.75 -38.75 -5.75
C ALA A 775 -10.00 -39.76 -6.63
N THR A 776 -10.06 -39.58 -7.94
CA THR A 776 -9.30 -40.39 -8.89
C THR A 776 -8.35 -39.52 -9.71
N PHE A 777 -7.28 -40.14 -10.20
CA PHE A 777 -6.36 -39.52 -11.17
C PHE A 777 -5.88 -40.56 -12.17
N LYS A 778 -5.49 -40.10 -13.37
CA LYS A 778 -4.96 -40.96 -14.43
C LYS A 778 -3.47 -40.75 -14.62
N ALA A 779 -2.74 -41.82 -14.86
CA ALA A 779 -1.31 -41.78 -15.10
C ALA A 779 -0.88 -42.76 -16.20
N ASP A 780 -0.26 -42.26 -17.26
CA ASP A 780 0.48 -43.07 -18.24
C ASP A 780 1.93 -43.31 -17.79
N PHE A 781 2.40 -42.47 -16.87
CA PHE A 781 3.73 -42.46 -16.31
C PHE A 781 3.63 -42.28 -14.79
N ILE A 782 4.34 -43.13 -14.03
CA ILE A 782 4.50 -42.95 -12.59
C ILE A 782 5.91 -42.42 -12.36
N PRO A 783 6.07 -41.17 -11.86
CA PRO A 783 7.39 -40.63 -11.58
C PRO A 783 8.06 -41.41 -10.44
N SER A 784 9.38 -41.32 -10.35
CA SER A 784 10.15 -42.01 -9.31
C SER A 784 9.80 -41.56 -7.89
N SER A 785 9.27 -40.34 -7.76
CA SER A 785 8.68 -39.81 -6.54
C SER A 785 7.36 -39.16 -6.93
N LEU A 786 6.25 -39.74 -6.46
CA LEU A 786 4.91 -39.22 -6.61
C LEU A 786 4.38 -39.02 -5.20
N LYS A 787 4.14 -37.77 -4.80
CA LYS A 787 3.71 -37.45 -3.45
C LYS A 787 2.29 -36.89 -3.45
N LEU A 788 1.62 -37.00 -2.31
CA LEU A 788 0.36 -36.33 -2.04
C LEU A 788 0.58 -35.24 -0.99
N LEU A 789 0.26 -34.01 -1.34
CA LEU A 789 0.24 -32.86 -0.42
C LEU A 789 -1.17 -32.66 0.13
N LEU A 790 -1.25 -32.52 1.45
CA LEU A 790 -2.42 -32.20 2.23
C LEU A 790 -2.19 -30.86 2.93
N ASP A 791 -3.18 -29.98 2.84
CA ASP A 791 -3.16 -28.65 3.44
C ASP A 791 -4.34 -28.52 4.41
N ASP A 792 -4.07 -28.01 5.61
CA ASP A 792 -5.06 -27.72 6.64
C ASP A 792 -5.86 -28.96 7.13
N VAL A 793 -5.17 -30.10 7.22
CA VAL A 793 -5.77 -31.38 7.67
C VAL A 793 -5.42 -31.66 9.12
N GLU A 794 -6.45 -31.85 9.94
CA GLU A 794 -6.33 -32.10 11.37
C GLU A 794 -5.84 -33.54 11.67
N ASN A 795 -4.93 -33.65 12.64
CA ASN A 795 -4.45 -34.92 13.18
C ASN A 795 -4.25 -34.79 14.70
N ARG A 796 -5.35 -34.76 15.47
CA ARG A 796 -5.31 -34.60 16.94
C ARG A 796 -5.19 -35.96 17.63
N ARG A 797 -4.34 -36.03 18.66
CA ARG A 797 -4.34 -37.13 19.65
C ARG A 797 -5.05 -36.63 20.91
N ALA A 798 -6.30 -37.03 21.14
CA ALA A 798 -7.00 -36.70 22.38
C ALA A 798 -6.66 -37.72 23.50
N PHE A 799 -6.89 -37.32 24.75
CA PHE A 799 -6.44 -38.00 25.99
C PHE A 799 -7.02 -39.42 26.20
N MET A 800 -7.91 -39.91 25.32
CA MET A 800 -8.37 -41.31 25.30
C MET A 800 -8.51 -41.93 23.90
N GLU A 801 -8.33 -41.19 22.78
CA GLU A 801 -8.32 -41.75 21.41
C GLU A 801 -7.88 -40.69 20.38
N GLY A 802 -7.28 -41.14 19.26
CA GLY A 802 -6.77 -40.26 18.21
C GLY A 802 -7.80 -40.02 17.10
N THR A 803 -8.22 -38.77 16.91
CA THR A 803 -8.88 -38.32 15.67
C THR A 803 -7.80 -38.12 14.61
N GLY A 804 -7.32 -39.24 14.06
CA GLY A 804 -6.43 -39.27 12.90
C GLY A 804 -7.20 -39.71 11.64
N PHE A 805 -6.76 -39.26 10.48
CA PHE A 805 -7.27 -39.78 9.20
C PHE A 805 -6.42 -40.96 8.70
N GLU A 806 -7.04 -41.85 7.93
CA GLU A 806 -6.34 -42.87 7.16
C GLU A 806 -6.27 -42.45 5.69
N LEU A 807 -5.07 -42.49 5.11
CA LEU A 807 -4.88 -42.32 3.67
C LEU A 807 -4.74 -43.70 3.01
N HIS A 808 -5.50 -43.93 1.95
CA HIS A 808 -5.45 -45.13 1.12
C HIS A 808 -5.23 -44.76 -0.34
N VAL A 809 -4.36 -45.48 -1.02
CA VAL A 809 -4.10 -45.35 -2.46
C VAL A 809 -4.33 -46.71 -3.11
N ASN A 810 -5.25 -46.78 -4.07
CA ASN A 810 -5.67 -48.04 -4.72
C ASN A 810 -6.05 -49.15 -3.72
N GLY A 811 -6.70 -48.77 -2.62
CA GLY A 811 -7.10 -49.67 -1.54
C GLY A 811 -5.97 -50.11 -0.59
N VAL A 812 -4.74 -49.67 -0.81
CA VAL A 812 -3.60 -49.90 0.07
C VAL A 812 -3.47 -48.73 1.04
N ARG A 813 -3.43 -49.02 2.34
CA ARG A 813 -3.19 -48.00 3.37
C ARG A 813 -1.76 -47.47 3.24
N VAL A 814 -1.61 -46.15 3.19
CA VAL A 814 -0.31 -45.50 3.21
C VAL A 814 0.25 -45.58 4.63
N GLU A 815 1.38 -46.27 4.78
CA GLU A 815 2.14 -46.37 6.03
C GLU A 815 3.35 -45.44 5.99
N GLY A 816 3.53 -44.60 7.01
CA GLY A 816 4.61 -43.62 7.07
C GLY A 816 4.23 -42.34 7.82
N GLY A 817 5.23 -41.52 8.14
CA GLY A 817 5.01 -40.16 8.65
C GLY A 817 4.80 -39.18 7.51
N PHE A 818 4.10 -38.08 7.78
CA PHE A 818 4.05 -36.94 6.86
C PHE A 818 5.29 -36.07 7.06
N GLU A 819 5.90 -35.65 5.96
CA GLU A 819 6.96 -34.65 5.95
C GLU A 819 6.38 -33.25 5.78
N ARG A 820 7.10 -32.23 6.24
CA ARG A 820 6.79 -30.83 5.92
C ARG A 820 7.18 -30.56 4.46
N PHE A 821 6.35 -29.80 3.74
CA PHE A 821 6.78 -29.17 2.49
C PHE A 821 7.27 -27.74 2.77
N VAL A 822 7.34 -26.88 1.76
CA VAL A 822 7.79 -25.48 1.87
C VAL A 822 7.23 -24.81 3.12
N ASP A 823 5.93 -24.94 3.39
CA ASP A 823 5.26 -24.43 4.59
C ASP A 823 5.22 -25.46 5.74
N PRO A 824 5.39 -25.05 7.02
CA PRO A 824 5.32 -25.96 8.17
C PRO A 824 3.98 -26.69 8.34
N GLY A 825 2.87 -26.11 7.89
CA GLY A 825 1.52 -26.71 7.94
C GLY A 825 1.20 -27.65 6.77
N TRP A 826 2.00 -27.64 5.70
CA TRP A 826 1.79 -28.53 4.55
C TRP A 826 2.39 -29.91 4.78
N ARG A 827 1.52 -30.93 4.76
CA ARG A 827 1.87 -32.33 5.02
C ARG A 827 1.99 -33.08 3.71
N VAL A 828 3.13 -33.72 3.47
CA VAL A 828 3.40 -34.47 2.24
C VAL A 828 3.77 -35.92 2.56
N VAL A 829 3.32 -36.85 1.71
CA VAL A 829 3.64 -38.27 1.82
C VAL A 829 3.86 -38.92 0.45
N GLU A 830 4.84 -39.82 0.35
CA GLU A 830 5.12 -40.57 -0.87
C GLU A 830 4.04 -41.63 -1.13
N ILE A 831 3.47 -41.60 -2.33
CA ILE A 831 2.43 -42.54 -2.78
C ILE A 831 2.81 -43.32 -4.04
N GLY A 832 3.92 -42.96 -4.70
CA GLY A 832 4.38 -43.58 -5.94
C GLY A 832 4.42 -45.12 -5.93
N PRO A 833 4.92 -45.78 -4.85
CA PRO A 833 4.93 -47.24 -4.76
C PRO A 833 3.54 -47.92 -4.81
N MET A 834 2.46 -47.18 -4.52
CA MET A 834 1.08 -47.68 -4.52
C MET A 834 0.30 -47.28 -5.78
N ALA A 835 0.83 -46.35 -6.58
CA ALA A 835 0.24 -45.90 -7.83
C ALA A 835 0.62 -46.83 -9.00
N HIS A 836 -0.25 -46.92 -10.00
CA HIS A 836 -0.02 -47.72 -11.21
C HIS A 836 -0.46 -46.98 -12.47
N ARG A 837 -0.06 -47.48 -13.64
CA ARG A 837 -0.53 -46.93 -14.92
C ARG A 837 -2.04 -47.12 -15.07
N GLY A 838 -2.72 -46.15 -15.67
CA GLY A 838 -4.18 -46.10 -15.78
C GLY A 838 -4.81 -45.24 -14.69
N GLU A 839 -6.02 -45.61 -14.30
CA GLU A 839 -6.81 -44.91 -13.26
C GLU A 839 -6.38 -45.34 -11.86
N ASN A 840 -6.19 -44.37 -10.96
CA ASN A 840 -5.81 -44.57 -9.57
C ASN A 840 -6.84 -43.90 -8.65
N GLU A 841 -7.05 -44.46 -7.46
CA GLU A 841 -7.94 -43.91 -6.42
C GLU A 841 -7.11 -43.43 -5.22
N VAL A 842 -7.40 -42.22 -4.75
CA VAL A 842 -6.93 -41.66 -3.47
C VAL A 842 -8.12 -41.51 -2.54
N LYS A 843 -7.97 -41.96 -1.30
CA LYS A 843 -9.03 -41.95 -0.30
C LYS A 843 -8.54 -41.50 1.07
N LEU A 844 -9.18 -40.47 1.60
CA LEU A 844 -8.98 -39.99 2.97
C LEU A 844 -10.18 -40.40 3.81
N ARG A 845 -9.93 -41.07 4.93
CA ARG A 845 -10.96 -41.58 5.83
C ARG A 845 -10.78 -40.96 7.21
N PHE A 846 -11.75 -40.16 7.63
CA PHE A 846 -11.82 -39.54 8.95
C PHE A 846 -12.83 -40.30 9.82
N VAL A 847 -12.45 -40.60 11.06
CA VAL A 847 -13.33 -41.28 12.01
C VAL A 847 -13.53 -40.36 13.21
N ASN A 848 -14.79 -40.01 13.48
CA ASN A 848 -15.19 -39.17 14.59
C ASN A 848 -16.03 -39.95 15.61
N GLN A 849 -15.81 -39.73 16.91
CA GLN A 849 -16.73 -40.13 17.96
C GLN A 849 -17.62 -38.95 18.37
N GLY A 850 -18.91 -39.17 18.62
CA GLY A 850 -19.90 -38.13 18.88
C GLY A 850 -19.62 -37.19 20.07
N TRP A 851 -18.58 -37.45 20.87
CA TRP A 851 -18.18 -36.64 22.01
C TRP A 851 -16.97 -35.71 21.73
N SER A 852 -16.24 -35.88 20.61
CA SER A 852 -14.99 -35.15 20.31
C SER A 852 -15.15 -33.88 19.46
N GLY A 853 -16.39 -33.43 19.20
CA GLY A 853 -16.64 -32.40 18.18
C GLY A 853 -16.47 -32.94 16.76
N GLU A 854 -16.86 -32.21 15.71
CA GLU A 854 -16.63 -32.65 14.33
C GLU A 854 -15.15 -32.45 13.95
N PRO A 855 -14.47 -33.43 13.30
CA PRO A 855 -13.11 -33.26 12.83
C PRO A 855 -13.09 -32.22 11.71
N LYS A 856 -11.98 -31.49 11.61
CA LYS A 856 -11.69 -30.65 10.44
C LYS A 856 -11.58 -31.58 9.23
N GLY A 857 -12.60 -31.56 8.38
CA GLY A 857 -12.61 -32.29 7.13
C GLY A 857 -11.59 -31.72 6.15
N LEU A 858 -11.68 -32.14 4.89
CA LEU A 858 -10.83 -31.61 3.83
C LEU A 858 -11.27 -30.18 3.44
N THR A 859 -10.54 -29.16 3.87
CA THR A 859 -10.81 -27.74 3.56
C THR A 859 -10.22 -27.31 2.22
N TYR A 860 -9.06 -27.85 1.84
CA TYR A 860 -8.41 -27.55 0.56
C TYR A 860 -8.16 -28.80 -0.27
N PRO A 861 -8.29 -28.72 -1.62
CA PRO A 861 -7.96 -29.82 -2.51
C PRO A 861 -6.51 -30.30 -2.35
N PRO A 862 -6.27 -31.61 -2.09
CA PRO A 862 -4.96 -32.21 -2.13
C PRO A 862 -4.30 -32.06 -3.50
N LYS A 863 -2.97 -31.98 -3.51
CA LYS A 863 -2.19 -31.84 -4.74
C LYS A 863 -1.25 -33.02 -4.88
N LEU A 864 -1.24 -33.68 -6.04
CA LEU A 864 -0.19 -34.62 -6.39
C LEU A 864 1.06 -33.85 -6.78
N LEU A 865 2.23 -34.26 -6.32
CA LEU A 865 3.52 -33.64 -6.59
C LEU A 865 4.47 -34.64 -7.24
N GLY A 866 5.23 -34.20 -8.24
CA GLY A 866 6.33 -34.98 -8.82
C GLY A 866 6.85 -34.41 -10.12
N LYS A 867 7.96 -34.96 -10.63
CA LYS A 867 8.52 -34.61 -11.93
C LYS A 867 7.75 -35.29 -13.07
N PHE A 868 6.66 -34.67 -13.49
CA PHE A 868 5.81 -35.12 -14.59
C PHE A 868 5.25 -33.96 -15.41
N SER A 869 4.76 -34.26 -16.61
CA SER A 869 3.89 -33.37 -17.37
C SER A 869 2.43 -33.84 -17.26
N LEU A 870 1.50 -32.97 -17.64
CA LEU A 870 0.06 -33.21 -17.66
C LEU A 870 -0.43 -33.12 -19.09
N ARG A 871 -0.84 -34.26 -19.66
CA ARG A 871 -1.53 -34.29 -20.95
C ARG A 871 -3.02 -34.13 -20.71
N ARG A 872 -3.65 -33.20 -21.42
CA ARG A 872 -5.09 -32.98 -21.33
C ARG A 872 -5.84 -34.02 -22.18
N GLU A 873 -6.83 -34.67 -21.58
CA GLU A 873 -7.77 -35.60 -22.24
C GLU A 873 -9.21 -35.20 -21.89
N GLY A 874 -9.82 -34.38 -22.76
CA GLY A 874 -11.10 -33.74 -22.46
C GLY A 874 -10.96 -32.74 -21.30
N ASP A 875 -11.70 -32.99 -20.23
CA ASP A 875 -11.71 -32.17 -19.01
C ASP A 875 -10.82 -32.73 -17.88
N GLU A 876 -10.02 -33.75 -18.16
CA GLU A 876 -9.12 -34.39 -17.20
C GLU A 876 -7.65 -34.24 -17.62
N TYR A 877 -6.76 -34.31 -16.63
CA TYR A 877 -5.33 -34.40 -16.85
C TYR A 877 -4.84 -35.82 -16.62
N VAL A 878 -3.91 -36.26 -17.47
CA VAL A 878 -3.20 -37.54 -17.37
C VAL A 878 -1.73 -37.27 -17.12
N ILE A 879 -1.18 -37.85 -16.04
CA ILE A 879 0.24 -37.77 -15.72
C ILE A 879 1.06 -38.47 -16.82
N ALA A 880 1.97 -37.72 -17.42
CA ALA A 880 2.84 -38.13 -18.52
C ALA A 880 4.32 -37.84 -18.18
N PRO A 881 5.29 -38.42 -18.93
CA PRO A 881 6.71 -38.16 -18.69
C PRO A 881 7.04 -36.66 -18.78
N PRO A 882 7.95 -36.13 -17.94
CA PRO A 882 8.35 -34.73 -18.02
C PRO A 882 9.05 -34.43 -19.37
N PRO A 883 8.93 -33.21 -19.90
CA PRO A 883 9.63 -32.80 -21.11
C PRO A 883 11.15 -32.84 -20.89
N ARG A 884 11.89 -33.28 -21.91
CA ARG A 884 13.37 -33.25 -21.94
C ARG A 884 13.92 -32.20 -22.90
N SER A 885 13.07 -31.66 -23.74
CA SER A 885 13.34 -30.51 -24.59
C SER A 885 12.17 -29.54 -24.56
N MET A 886 12.44 -28.29 -24.86
CA MET A 886 11.45 -27.22 -24.89
C MET A 886 11.76 -26.28 -26.05
N ARG A 887 10.74 -25.97 -26.84
CA ARG A 887 10.82 -24.91 -27.84
C ARG A 887 10.62 -23.55 -27.17
N ILE A 888 11.57 -22.64 -27.35
CA ILE A 888 11.36 -21.24 -26.93
C ILE A 888 10.22 -20.59 -27.72
N GLY A 889 9.55 -19.60 -27.12
CA GLY A 889 8.34 -18.99 -27.66
C GLY A 889 7.04 -19.73 -27.32
N ARG A 890 7.10 -20.76 -26.48
CA ARG A 890 5.95 -21.49 -25.94
C ARG A 890 5.94 -21.42 -24.42
N SER A 891 4.75 -21.44 -23.84
CA SER A 891 4.60 -21.42 -22.40
C SER A 891 4.71 -22.82 -21.81
N TRP A 892 5.26 -22.92 -20.59
CA TRP A 892 5.25 -24.15 -19.79
C TRP A 892 3.86 -24.74 -19.63
N THR A 893 2.87 -23.86 -19.47
CA THR A 893 1.46 -24.20 -19.33
C THR A 893 0.94 -24.98 -20.52
N ASP A 894 1.24 -24.51 -21.74
CA ASP A 894 0.82 -25.16 -22.98
C ASP A 894 1.56 -26.49 -23.21
N GLU A 895 2.74 -26.65 -22.63
CA GLU A 895 3.63 -27.80 -22.76
C GLU A 895 3.49 -28.80 -21.59
N GLY A 896 2.30 -28.83 -20.97
CA GLY A 896 1.92 -29.82 -19.98
C GLY A 896 2.42 -29.54 -18.57
N MET A 897 2.76 -28.29 -18.23
CA MET A 897 3.12 -27.89 -16.88
C MET A 897 2.23 -26.75 -16.35
N PRO A 898 0.89 -26.90 -16.39
CA PRO A 898 -0.05 -25.81 -16.10
C PRO A 898 0.01 -25.29 -14.67
N PHE A 899 0.40 -26.13 -13.71
CA PHE A 899 0.41 -25.77 -12.28
C PHE A 899 1.84 -25.75 -11.69
N TYR A 900 2.86 -25.74 -12.54
CA TYR A 900 4.24 -25.65 -12.10
C TYR A 900 4.59 -24.22 -11.66
N SER A 901 5.04 -24.08 -10.42
CA SER A 901 5.74 -22.88 -9.93
C SER A 901 7.11 -23.27 -9.39
N GLY A 902 8.16 -22.60 -9.88
CA GLY A 902 9.54 -22.93 -9.55
C GLY A 902 10.49 -22.51 -10.66
N ALA A 903 11.57 -23.26 -10.84
CA ALA A 903 12.62 -22.96 -11.81
C ALA A 903 12.74 -24.05 -12.88
N CYS A 904 12.90 -23.66 -14.14
CA CYS A 904 13.25 -24.58 -15.23
C CYS A 904 14.48 -24.08 -15.97
N LEU A 905 15.36 -25.00 -16.36
CA LEU A 905 16.63 -24.70 -17.03
C LEU A 905 16.57 -25.11 -18.49
N TYR A 906 16.82 -24.14 -19.37
CA TYR A 906 17.02 -24.30 -20.80
C TYR A 906 18.52 -24.39 -21.08
N ARG A 907 18.98 -25.40 -21.82
CA ARG A 907 20.38 -25.51 -22.26
C ARG A 907 20.51 -25.64 -23.76
N ARG A 908 21.54 -24.96 -24.31
CA ARG A 908 21.92 -25.10 -25.70
C ARG A 908 23.41 -24.88 -25.89
N ARG A 909 24.03 -25.78 -26.63
CA ARG A 909 25.40 -25.58 -27.12
C ARG A 909 25.37 -24.63 -28.32
N VAL A 910 26.17 -23.58 -28.27
CA VAL A 910 26.26 -22.56 -29.32
C VAL A 910 27.71 -22.38 -29.74
N ARG A 911 27.91 -21.94 -30.99
CA ARG A 911 29.24 -21.56 -31.48
C ARG A 911 29.26 -20.07 -31.80
N LEU A 912 30.11 -19.33 -31.10
CA LEU A 912 30.17 -17.88 -31.20
C LEU A 912 31.46 -17.45 -31.91
N PRO A 913 31.46 -16.33 -32.65
CA PRO A 913 32.64 -15.90 -33.39
C PRO A 913 33.78 -15.51 -32.43
N LYS A 914 34.97 -16.13 -32.60
CA LYS A 914 36.19 -15.77 -31.82
C LYS A 914 36.60 -14.29 -31.96
N SER A 915 36.12 -13.61 -32.99
CA SER A 915 36.44 -12.19 -33.26
C SER A 915 35.84 -11.26 -32.20
N GLU A 916 34.75 -11.66 -31.58
CA GLU A 916 34.06 -10.87 -30.57
C GLU A 916 34.66 -11.24 -29.21
N GLY A 917 35.50 -10.37 -28.63
CA GLY A 917 36.07 -10.63 -27.29
C GLY A 917 34.98 -10.76 -26.19
N ARG A 918 33.79 -10.21 -26.46
CA ARG A 918 32.62 -10.16 -25.58
C ARG A 918 31.34 -10.27 -26.41
N VAL A 919 30.30 -10.86 -25.84
CA VAL A 919 28.96 -10.97 -26.44
C VAL A 919 27.88 -10.72 -25.39
N PHE A 920 26.66 -10.40 -25.82
CA PHE A 920 25.50 -10.19 -24.96
C PHE A 920 24.40 -11.18 -25.34
N ILE A 921 23.88 -11.90 -24.35
CA ILE A 921 22.76 -12.84 -24.52
C ILE A 921 21.50 -12.19 -23.96
N GLU A 922 20.50 -11.99 -24.81
CA GLU A 922 19.22 -11.39 -24.48
C GLU A 922 18.11 -12.43 -24.57
N ALA A 923 17.24 -12.50 -23.55
CA ALA A 923 16.05 -13.34 -23.56
C ALA A 923 14.78 -12.47 -23.50
N GLU A 924 13.93 -12.56 -24.53
CA GLU A 924 12.70 -11.79 -24.60
C GLU A 924 11.51 -12.55 -23.98
N GLY A 925 10.58 -11.81 -23.38
CA GLY A 925 9.35 -12.39 -22.85
C GLY A 925 9.57 -13.41 -21.74
N VAL A 926 10.60 -13.22 -20.91
CA VAL A 926 10.83 -14.05 -19.72
C VAL A 926 9.71 -13.80 -18.72
N ALA A 927 9.04 -14.88 -18.30
CA ALA A 927 8.00 -14.89 -17.29
C ALA A 927 8.44 -15.79 -16.11
N ASP A 928 9.03 -15.27 -15.03
CA ASP A 928 9.10 -13.84 -14.64
C ASP A 928 10.53 -13.31 -14.38
N MET A 929 11.51 -14.18 -14.10
CA MET A 929 12.92 -13.79 -13.96
C MET A 929 13.87 -14.83 -14.55
N ALA A 930 15.12 -14.44 -14.82
CA ALA A 930 16.12 -15.32 -15.43
C ALA A 930 17.47 -15.32 -14.71
N GLU A 931 18.12 -16.48 -14.65
CA GLU A 931 19.56 -16.61 -14.45
C GLU A 931 20.21 -17.04 -15.76
N PHE A 932 21.33 -16.42 -16.09
CA PHE A 932 22.13 -16.78 -17.25
C PHE A 932 23.33 -17.59 -16.79
N LEU A 933 23.54 -18.72 -17.44
CA LEU A 933 24.61 -19.66 -17.16
C LEU A 933 25.48 -19.86 -18.38
N ILE A 934 26.78 -20.02 -18.14
CA ILE A 934 27.75 -20.45 -19.14
C ILE A 934 28.47 -21.67 -18.58
N ASP A 935 28.34 -22.80 -19.28
CA ASP A 935 28.92 -24.09 -18.86
C ASP A 935 28.56 -24.45 -17.40
N GLU A 936 27.26 -24.40 -17.09
CA GLU A 936 26.64 -24.65 -15.77
C GLU A 936 26.97 -23.63 -14.66
N ARG A 937 27.77 -22.61 -14.93
CA ARG A 937 28.06 -21.53 -13.96
C ARG A 937 27.12 -20.35 -14.17
N VAL A 938 26.39 -19.95 -13.12
CA VAL A 938 25.62 -18.69 -13.13
C VAL A 938 26.58 -17.50 -13.25
N ILE A 939 26.38 -16.67 -14.27
CA ILE A 939 27.18 -15.47 -14.55
C ILE A 939 26.39 -14.19 -14.31
N SER A 940 25.06 -14.24 -14.40
CA SER A 940 24.17 -13.09 -14.21
C SER A 940 22.81 -13.55 -13.73
N VAL A 941 22.19 -12.77 -12.84
CA VAL A 941 20.81 -12.94 -12.37
C VAL A 941 20.06 -11.67 -12.73
N ARG A 942 18.96 -11.81 -13.47
CA ARG A 942 18.12 -10.71 -13.94
C ARG A 942 16.71 -10.89 -13.35
N PRO A 943 16.42 -10.27 -12.20
CA PRO A 943 15.12 -10.33 -11.54
C PRO A 943 14.01 -9.56 -12.28
N TRP A 944 14.39 -8.65 -13.17
CA TRP A 944 13.50 -7.83 -13.98
C TRP A 944 14.15 -7.45 -15.33
N PRO A 945 13.38 -6.93 -16.30
CA PRO A 945 13.91 -6.47 -17.58
C PRO A 945 14.93 -5.32 -17.45
N PRO A 946 15.86 -5.18 -18.41
CA PRO A 946 16.08 -6.07 -19.55
C PRO A 946 16.81 -7.35 -19.15
N PHE A 947 16.35 -8.50 -19.66
CA PHE A 947 16.95 -9.81 -19.40
C PHE A 947 18.15 -10.06 -20.33
N VAL A 948 19.23 -9.35 -20.05
CA VAL A 948 20.49 -9.40 -20.81
C VAL A 948 21.63 -9.81 -19.88
N ALA A 949 22.54 -10.65 -20.38
CA ALA A 949 23.79 -10.99 -19.72
C ALA A 949 24.99 -10.74 -20.64
N GLU A 950 26.01 -10.04 -20.13
CA GLU A 950 27.31 -9.91 -20.78
C GLU A 950 28.15 -11.16 -20.55
N VAL A 951 28.80 -11.66 -21.60
CA VAL A 951 29.62 -12.87 -21.58
C VAL A 951 30.99 -12.58 -22.20
N GLU A 952 32.05 -12.81 -21.43
CA GLU A 952 33.42 -12.81 -21.95
C GLU A 952 33.73 -14.17 -22.59
N LEU A 953 34.22 -14.15 -23.84
CA LEU A 953 34.49 -15.40 -24.58
C LEU A 953 35.85 -16.02 -24.26
N ASP A 954 36.84 -15.23 -23.80
CA ASP A 954 38.21 -15.69 -23.48
C ASP A 954 38.86 -16.53 -24.60
N GLY A 955 38.56 -16.22 -25.86
CA GLY A 955 39.05 -16.95 -27.04
C GLY A 955 38.37 -18.30 -27.31
N ARG A 956 37.31 -18.64 -26.55
CA ARG A 956 36.44 -19.80 -26.82
C ARG A 956 35.48 -19.49 -27.96
N ASP A 957 35.21 -20.48 -28.80
CA ASP A 957 34.21 -20.43 -29.89
C ASP A 957 33.05 -21.40 -29.71
N GLU A 958 33.05 -22.20 -28.66
CA GLU A 958 31.98 -23.11 -28.32
C GLU A 958 31.74 -23.05 -26.81
N LEU A 959 30.48 -22.85 -26.44
CA LEU A 959 30.05 -22.79 -25.05
C LEU A 959 28.61 -23.31 -24.91
N THR A 960 28.24 -23.72 -23.69
CA THR A 960 26.86 -24.09 -23.36
C THR A 960 26.17 -22.92 -22.70
N VAL A 961 25.19 -22.32 -23.39
CA VAL A 961 24.31 -21.30 -22.82
C VAL A 961 23.22 -22.01 -22.03
N GLY A 962 23.11 -21.65 -20.75
CA GLY A 962 21.98 -22.02 -19.90
C GLY A 962 21.15 -20.77 -19.58
N ILE A 963 19.83 -20.90 -19.60
CA ILE A 963 18.92 -19.88 -19.09
C ILE A 963 17.96 -20.57 -18.13
N ARG A 964 18.07 -20.25 -16.84
CA ARG A 964 17.15 -20.72 -15.82
C ARG A 964 16.06 -19.68 -15.62
N VAL A 965 14.82 -20.02 -15.95
CA VAL A 965 13.68 -19.13 -15.74
C VAL A 965 12.94 -19.55 -14.48
N ILE A 966 12.48 -18.57 -13.71
CA ILE A 966 11.72 -18.74 -12.46
C ILE A 966 10.42 -17.94 -12.60
N ASN A 967 9.27 -18.57 -12.38
CA ASN A 967 7.96 -17.92 -12.45
C ASN A 967 7.38 -17.64 -11.06
N SER A 968 6.31 -16.85 -10.97
CA SER A 968 5.58 -16.58 -9.73
C SER A 968 4.94 -17.84 -9.09
N PRO A 969 4.63 -17.81 -7.77
CA PRO A 969 3.94 -18.91 -7.08
C PRO A 969 2.49 -19.20 -7.53
N ALA A 970 1.87 -18.31 -8.32
CA ALA A 970 0.45 -18.40 -8.70
C ALA A 970 0.02 -19.76 -9.26
N ASN A 971 0.79 -20.34 -10.19
CA ASN A 971 0.44 -21.61 -10.83
C ASN A 971 0.28 -22.74 -9.81
N PHE A 972 1.15 -22.76 -8.80
CA PHE A 972 1.09 -23.75 -7.74
C PHE A 972 0.05 -23.38 -6.68
N ILE A 973 0.05 -22.15 -6.14
CA ILE A 973 -0.80 -21.79 -4.98
C ILE A 973 -2.27 -21.71 -5.36
N ASP A 974 -2.59 -20.91 -6.38
CA ASP A 974 -3.95 -20.65 -6.84
C ASP A 974 -4.49 -21.74 -7.77
N SER A 975 -3.63 -22.68 -8.20
CA SER A 975 -3.96 -23.63 -9.27
C SER A 975 -4.41 -22.92 -10.56
N ASP A 976 -3.83 -21.75 -10.84
CA ASP A 976 -4.20 -20.89 -11.96
C ASP A 976 -3.11 -20.91 -13.05
N PRO A 977 -3.38 -21.49 -14.24
CA PRO A 977 -2.36 -21.70 -15.27
C PRO A 977 -1.91 -20.40 -15.97
N LYS A 978 -0.95 -19.67 -15.39
CA LYS A 978 -0.29 -18.51 -16.00
C LYS A 978 0.82 -18.94 -16.98
N PRO A 979 0.88 -18.37 -18.19
CA PRO A 979 2.00 -18.57 -19.10
C PRO A 979 3.35 -18.24 -18.43
N SER A 980 4.30 -19.17 -18.52
CA SER A 980 5.62 -19.09 -17.87
C SER A 980 6.72 -19.59 -18.81
N GLY A 981 7.97 -19.17 -18.60
CA GLY A 981 9.12 -19.57 -19.42
C GLY A 981 9.67 -18.44 -20.29
N ILE A 982 10.37 -18.81 -21.38
CA ILE A 982 10.88 -17.86 -22.39
C ILE A 982 9.83 -17.76 -23.51
N LEU A 983 8.99 -16.72 -23.45
CA LEU A 983 7.85 -16.55 -24.37
C LEU A 983 8.23 -15.83 -25.67
N GLY A 984 9.40 -15.20 -25.73
CA GLY A 984 9.94 -14.55 -26.91
C GLY A 984 11.11 -15.33 -27.53
N THR A 985 12.10 -14.58 -28.05
CA THR A 985 13.31 -15.13 -28.65
C THR A 985 14.52 -15.01 -27.73
N VAL A 986 15.57 -15.78 -28.01
CA VAL A 986 16.89 -15.60 -27.39
C VAL A 986 17.85 -15.11 -28.48
N LYS A 987 18.52 -13.99 -28.24
CA LYS A 987 19.40 -13.32 -29.21
C LYS A 987 20.81 -13.20 -28.66
N VAL A 988 21.80 -13.29 -29.54
CA VAL A 988 23.21 -13.03 -29.22
C VAL A 988 23.70 -11.82 -30.01
N TRP A 989 24.26 -10.87 -29.30
CA TRP A 989 24.78 -9.61 -29.83
C TRP A 989 26.29 -9.51 -29.58
N GLY A 990 27.05 -8.79 -30.43
CA GLY A 990 28.46 -8.49 -30.21
C GLY A 990 28.96 -7.26 -30.96
#